data_AF-A0A832D5Z9-F1
#
_entry.id   AF-A0A832D5Z9-F1
#
_cell.length_a   1.000
_cell.length_b   1.000
_cell.length_c   1.000
_cell.angle_alpha   90.00
_cell.angle_beta   90.00
_cell.angle_gamma   90.00
#
_symmetry.space_group_name_H-M   'P 1'
#
loop_
_entity.id
_entity.type
_entity.pdbx_description
1 polymer ?
#
loop_
_entity_poly.entity_id
_entity_poly.type
_entity_poly.pdbx_seq_one_letter_code
_entity_poly.pdbx_strand_id
1 'polypeptide(L)'
;MTLTNFTIGHIAYMYSDVAASLAASPKSYIILLIAGFIASRMNLRYGLDYSGILIPALLGLLWYEPVRILSTVTEAFVTLFISSWLLRTPLFSGLTMEGPRKVLLFFNVAYFYRLCLGYILPHVAPGITISDYYGFAYLLSSLIAIKMHSKQIPIRLTRSVLQTALLAAIGANFLGLWLAMVFGSLPLATPRPPRVTAPLKLVKGDLQHTLLNEKVDMYQKLIPETYSPPTPAQLNYFRSAMEQLKKYLQTGQPELLEEVQSLLEQVHYTIETIESKFLWIHEDGQNQGWGHFIINLNNPEGLLISVPAPLDEWSTMEAGIELFSTLDCGALAISSTGRFVNKDRSSDILANPYTFFHVFHQNFGRGNTLQIRCPIDSSQLGSRSGEQQTTFLWIKMQLPKDLPLKKLQELVETEIQLVWQPGPPPNVQQKISRGGFAELWLSKKDANTLRAKFATRTLASYQQTMALTNSLAAWLLEQKRNLPKRGTGLYQAPTPAQLLYIDKEVLTPLMDLVSGKEFGAELLHNQMLVALNLSANVIGYRVFSIWDLQTQSPYIVVTEPDESPVKKYWGTYVFRAGKRQPYIIEVPRPLFEMNTLEFGVFLMQELEAENLSIAGIHNPANPAGMADVLNPLNPSTLFNLVHQVQLRESKSTPKLVIQCRGYSPQIVTTNIPEILISSATGTSEEQTDSALIQKFLHHFNLLKFDYKFVDGSLISAGYEAYGTPQALYLNQTINKDLLTLWLSPFFREAFRPQENYPILVQFRNIDLNPIECDVERLLLDRLTQGLKTKLPRELREKLLQYVATMDITLLTQIVSNWPSYSFTPALDTQTRQLYLLISHNHHALPAVINLRPRYIDIQETTLGTTEAEKIKNFLKLRTPVLDW
;
A
#
# COMPACT_ATOMS: atom_id res chain seq x y z
N MET A 1 7.87 33.07 -5.57
CA MET A 1 8.47 33.47 -6.86
C MET A 1 8.96 32.23 -7.58
N THR A 2 8.24 31.77 -8.60
CA THR A 2 8.53 30.54 -9.37
C THR A 2 8.95 30.93 -10.79
N LEU A 3 10.25 31.14 -11.01
CA LEU A 3 10.81 31.53 -12.32
C LEU A 3 11.87 30.54 -12.85
N THR A 4 11.87 29.28 -12.41
CA THR A 4 12.88 28.29 -12.82
C THR A 4 12.29 26.90 -13.04
N ASN A 5 11.32 26.75 -13.95
CA ASN A 5 10.95 25.45 -14.53
C ASN A 5 11.67 25.19 -15.87
N PHE A 6 12.91 25.68 -16.01
CA PHE A 6 13.76 25.42 -17.17
C PHE A 6 14.73 24.27 -16.84
N THR A 7 14.22 23.04 -16.81
CA THR A 7 15.06 21.84 -16.65
C THR A 7 15.63 21.44 -18.00
N ILE A 8 16.94 21.64 -18.21
CA ILE A 8 17.70 21.24 -19.41
C ILE A 8 17.49 19.75 -19.75
N GLY A 9 17.18 18.91 -18.74
CA GLY A 9 16.85 17.49 -18.93
C GLY A 9 15.68 17.23 -19.88
N HIS A 10 14.63 18.07 -19.89
CA HIS A 10 13.47 17.90 -20.79
C HIS A 10 13.85 17.97 -22.28
N ILE A 11 14.89 18.75 -22.62
CA ILE A 11 15.40 18.84 -24.00
C ILE A 11 16.07 17.51 -24.39
N ALA A 12 16.81 16.88 -23.48
CA ALA A 12 17.42 15.57 -23.73
C ALA A 12 16.37 14.45 -23.87
N TYR A 13 15.32 14.46 -23.03
CA TYR A 13 14.21 13.50 -23.10
C TYR A 13 13.42 13.58 -24.41
N MET A 14 13.11 14.77 -24.91
CA MET A 14 12.45 14.95 -26.22
C MET A 14 13.22 14.28 -27.37
N TYR A 15 14.56 14.28 -27.33
CA TYR A 15 15.38 13.66 -28.36
C TYR A 15 15.54 12.15 -28.17
N SER A 16 15.52 11.66 -26.92
CA SER A 16 15.49 10.23 -26.60
C SER A 16 14.22 9.57 -27.12
N ASP A 17 13.05 10.17 -26.92
CA ASP A 17 11.76 9.62 -27.38
C ASP A 17 11.67 9.59 -28.91
N VAL A 18 12.18 10.63 -29.58
CA VAL A 18 12.21 10.68 -31.04
C VAL A 18 13.20 9.64 -31.59
N ALA A 19 14.38 9.49 -30.99
CA ALA A 19 15.36 8.48 -31.37
C ALA A 19 14.87 7.04 -31.12
N ALA A 20 14.19 6.80 -29.99
CA ALA A 20 13.57 5.52 -29.67
C ALA A 20 12.42 5.20 -30.63
N SER A 21 11.56 6.19 -30.97
CA SER A 21 10.50 6.01 -31.98
C SER A 21 11.03 5.71 -33.39
N LEU A 22 12.20 6.28 -33.73
CA LEU A 22 12.88 6.06 -35.00
C LEU A 22 13.52 4.68 -35.09
N ALA A 23 14.15 4.20 -34.02
CA ALA A 23 14.72 2.86 -33.93
C ALA A 23 13.63 1.76 -33.85
N ALA A 24 12.44 2.10 -33.36
CA ALA A 24 11.34 1.14 -33.21
C ALA A 24 10.52 0.91 -34.49
N SER A 25 10.66 1.75 -35.53
CA SER A 25 9.82 1.66 -36.74
C SER A 25 10.60 1.19 -37.97
N PRO A 26 10.28 0.01 -38.55
CA PRO A 26 10.84 -0.46 -39.82
C PRO A 26 10.72 0.55 -40.97
N LYS A 27 9.68 1.38 -40.95
CA LYS A 27 9.43 2.45 -41.93
C LYS A 27 10.56 3.50 -41.94
N SER A 28 11.07 3.85 -40.76
CA SER A 28 12.14 4.85 -40.61
C SER A 28 13.46 4.37 -41.24
N TYR A 29 13.79 3.09 -41.08
CA TYR A 29 14.97 2.49 -41.72
C TYR A 29 14.86 2.47 -43.25
N ILE A 30 13.68 2.11 -43.78
CA ILE A 30 13.41 2.12 -45.23
C ILE A 30 13.60 3.54 -45.79
N ILE A 31 13.04 4.56 -45.12
CA ILE A 31 13.17 5.97 -45.52
C ILE A 31 14.64 6.41 -45.48
N LEU A 32 15.38 6.12 -44.41
CA LEU A 32 16.78 6.52 -44.27
C LEU A 32 17.68 5.90 -45.35
N LEU A 33 17.53 4.59 -45.62
CA LEU A 33 18.33 3.89 -46.62
C LEU A 33 18.02 4.37 -48.04
N ILE A 34 16.74 4.55 -48.37
CA ILE A 34 16.31 5.00 -49.70
C ILE A 34 16.68 6.45 -49.92
N ALA A 35 16.45 7.32 -48.94
CA ALA A 35 16.89 8.70 -49.00
C ALA A 35 18.40 8.79 -49.12
N GLY A 36 19.11 7.90 -48.43
CA GLY A 36 20.55 7.86 -48.55
C GLY A 36 21.04 7.46 -49.95
N PHE A 37 20.45 6.42 -50.51
CA PHE A 37 20.72 5.94 -51.85
C PHE A 37 20.39 7.00 -52.92
N ILE A 38 19.22 7.63 -52.84
CA ILE A 38 18.78 8.67 -53.77
C ILE A 38 19.67 9.91 -53.65
N ALA A 39 19.99 10.36 -52.44
CA ALA A 39 20.88 11.50 -52.23
C ALA A 39 22.29 11.24 -52.79
N SER A 40 22.83 10.02 -52.61
CA SER A 40 24.11 9.61 -53.21
C SER A 40 24.06 9.66 -54.73
N ARG A 41 23.00 9.11 -55.35
CA ARG A 41 22.83 9.08 -56.80
C ARG A 41 22.61 10.48 -57.39
N MET A 42 21.85 11.34 -56.70
CA MET A 42 21.63 12.72 -57.13
C MET A 42 22.88 13.59 -56.99
N ASN A 43 23.71 13.34 -55.97
CA ASN A 43 25.01 13.97 -55.82
C ASN A 43 25.95 13.60 -56.98
N LEU A 44 26.05 12.31 -57.33
CA LEU A 44 26.90 11.84 -58.43
C LEU A 44 26.42 12.28 -59.82
N ARG A 45 25.10 12.23 -60.09
CA ARG A 45 24.57 12.47 -61.45
C ARG A 45 24.31 13.93 -61.78
N TYR A 46 23.93 14.73 -60.79
CA TYR A 46 23.54 16.13 -60.98
C TYR A 46 24.49 17.11 -60.28
N GLY A 47 25.56 16.64 -59.64
CA GLY A 47 26.52 17.47 -58.92
C GLY A 47 25.92 18.20 -57.72
N LEU A 48 24.82 17.68 -57.16
CA LEU A 48 24.12 18.32 -56.06
C LEU A 48 24.84 18.04 -54.74
N ASP A 49 25.70 18.97 -54.32
CA ASP A 49 26.53 18.85 -53.11
C ASP A 49 25.72 19.13 -51.83
N TYR A 50 25.24 18.06 -51.20
CA TYR A 50 24.49 18.09 -49.93
C TYR A 50 25.36 18.02 -48.67
N SER A 51 26.69 18.05 -48.79
CA SER A 51 27.60 17.89 -47.64
C SER A 51 27.39 16.59 -46.85
N GLY A 52 27.00 15.53 -47.54
CA GLY A 52 26.74 14.22 -46.96
C GLY A 52 25.33 13.73 -47.26
N ILE A 53 25.18 12.42 -47.22
CA ILE A 53 23.93 11.70 -47.48
C ILE A 53 22.89 11.92 -46.34
N LEU A 54 23.37 12.36 -45.18
CA LEU A 54 22.62 12.50 -43.93
C LEU A 54 21.55 13.60 -43.99
N ILE A 55 21.83 14.77 -44.59
CA ILE A 55 20.90 15.92 -44.56
C ILE A 55 19.59 15.60 -45.28
N PRO A 56 19.59 15.10 -46.53
CA PRO A 56 18.35 14.71 -47.21
C PRO A 56 17.66 13.51 -46.55
N ALA A 57 18.42 12.59 -45.93
CA ALA A 57 17.87 11.41 -45.26
C ALA A 57 17.08 11.76 -43.98
N LEU A 58 17.64 12.63 -43.14
CA LEU A 58 16.96 13.13 -41.94
C LEU A 58 15.74 13.97 -42.30
N LEU A 59 15.83 14.79 -43.35
CA LEU A 59 14.71 15.61 -43.82
C LEU A 59 13.62 14.75 -44.50
N GLY A 60 14.00 13.60 -45.06
CA GLY A 60 13.09 12.59 -45.60
C GLY A 60 12.11 12.02 -44.57
N LEU A 61 12.57 11.84 -43.32
CA LEU A 61 11.76 11.36 -42.21
C LEU A 61 10.67 12.35 -41.80
N LEU A 62 10.88 13.64 -42.03
CA LEU A 62 10.01 14.73 -41.59
C LEU A 62 8.82 14.99 -42.52
N TRP A 63 8.69 14.30 -43.64
CA TRP A 63 7.60 14.53 -44.58
C TRP A 63 6.21 14.24 -44.03
N TYR A 64 6.12 13.55 -42.89
CA TYR A 64 4.85 13.33 -42.16
C TYR A 64 4.51 14.48 -41.20
N GLU A 65 5.43 15.42 -40.98
CA GLU A 65 5.28 16.56 -40.09
C GLU A 65 5.68 17.86 -40.83
N PRO A 66 4.82 18.37 -41.74
CA PRO A 66 5.17 19.49 -42.62
C PRO A 66 5.55 20.76 -41.85
N VAL A 67 4.97 20.96 -40.67
CA VAL A 67 5.30 22.08 -39.76
C VAL A 67 6.75 21.99 -39.29
N ARG A 68 7.28 20.79 -39.03
CA ARG A 68 8.67 20.60 -38.60
C ARG A 68 9.67 20.80 -39.74
N ILE A 69 9.31 20.47 -40.98
CA ILE A 69 10.14 20.84 -42.14
C ILE A 69 10.25 22.36 -42.24
N LEU A 70 9.11 23.05 -42.13
CA LEU A 70 9.06 24.51 -42.20
C LEU A 70 9.88 25.14 -41.07
N SER A 71 9.71 24.69 -39.83
CA SER A 71 10.47 25.19 -38.68
C SER A 71 11.98 24.94 -38.82
N THR A 72 12.38 23.76 -39.30
CA THR A 72 13.80 23.40 -39.54
C THR A 72 14.45 24.30 -40.59
N VAL A 73 13.73 24.57 -41.69
CA VAL A 73 14.23 25.46 -42.76
C VAL A 73 14.29 26.90 -42.25
N THR A 74 13.23 27.41 -41.60
CA THR A 74 13.20 28.75 -41.02
C THR A 74 14.33 28.95 -40.00
N GLU A 75 14.55 27.97 -39.12
CA GLU A 75 15.63 27.99 -38.15
C GLU A 75 17.02 28.02 -38.82
N ALA A 76 17.22 27.26 -39.89
CA ALA A 76 18.46 27.28 -40.65
C ALA A 76 18.72 28.66 -41.28
N PHE A 77 17.68 29.33 -41.79
CA PHE A 77 17.79 30.70 -42.33
C PHE A 77 18.07 31.75 -41.26
N VAL A 78 17.42 31.66 -40.09
CA VAL A 78 17.68 32.56 -38.97
C VAL A 78 19.11 32.37 -38.45
N THR A 79 19.55 31.12 -38.28
CA THR A 79 20.91 30.78 -37.87
C THR A 79 21.93 31.28 -38.86
N LEU A 80 21.68 31.11 -40.17
CA LEU A 80 22.51 31.64 -41.25
C LEU A 80 22.63 33.16 -41.15
N PHE A 81 21.51 33.87 -41.01
CA PHE A 81 21.49 35.34 -40.97
C PHE A 81 22.26 35.87 -39.76
N ILE A 82 21.96 35.37 -38.56
CA ILE A 82 22.60 35.82 -37.32
C ILE A 82 24.09 35.48 -37.35
N SER A 83 24.47 34.26 -37.76
CA SER A 83 25.87 33.84 -37.81
C SER A 83 26.67 34.64 -38.84
N SER A 84 26.11 34.88 -40.03
CA SER A 84 26.74 35.72 -41.06
C SER A 84 26.87 37.18 -40.63
N TRP A 85 25.89 37.69 -39.89
CA TRP A 85 25.97 39.03 -39.29
C TRP A 85 27.07 39.10 -38.22
N LEU A 86 27.12 38.12 -37.32
CA LEU A 86 28.12 38.04 -36.25
C LEU A 86 29.55 37.98 -36.81
N LEU A 87 29.77 37.21 -37.88
CA LEU A 87 31.06 37.12 -38.56
C LEU A 87 31.51 38.42 -39.23
N ARG A 88 30.61 39.38 -39.46
CA ARG A 88 30.92 40.71 -40.01
C ARG A 88 31.19 41.76 -38.92
N THR A 89 31.01 41.42 -37.65
CA THR A 89 31.25 42.35 -36.53
C THR A 89 32.75 42.49 -36.22
N PRO A 90 33.19 43.63 -35.66
CA PRO A 90 34.60 43.87 -35.32
C PRO A 90 35.16 42.89 -34.29
N LEU A 91 34.29 42.18 -33.55
CA LEU A 91 34.63 41.11 -32.62
C LEU A 91 35.19 39.86 -33.32
N PHE A 92 34.76 39.58 -34.56
CA PHE A 92 35.14 38.37 -35.29
C PHE A 92 35.94 38.65 -36.56
N SER A 93 36.00 39.90 -37.03
CA SER A 93 36.72 40.28 -38.26
C SER A 93 38.24 40.07 -38.20
N GLY A 94 38.82 39.94 -36.99
CA GLY A 94 40.25 39.68 -36.78
C GLY A 94 40.59 38.22 -36.42
N LEU A 95 39.61 37.32 -36.32
CA LEU A 95 39.80 35.93 -35.90
C LEU A 95 39.67 34.96 -37.07
N THR A 96 40.59 34.01 -37.22
CA THR A 96 40.51 32.93 -38.21
C THR A 96 39.43 31.91 -37.80
N MET A 97 38.20 32.15 -38.28
CA MET A 97 37.04 31.27 -38.10
C MET A 97 36.92 30.25 -39.23
N GLU A 98 37.81 29.26 -39.23
CA GLU A 98 37.79 28.13 -40.17
C GLU A 98 37.56 26.78 -39.47
N GLY A 99 37.10 25.79 -40.24
CA GLY A 99 36.92 24.42 -39.79
C GLY A 99 36.01 24.28 -38.54
N PRO A 100 36.44 23.58 -37.48
CA PRO A 100 35.60 23.30 -36.30
C PRO A 100 35.06 24.54 -35.58
N ARG A 101 35.82 25.64 -35.56
CA ARG A 101 35.41 26.89 -34.88
C ARG A 101 34.19 27.52 -35.54
N LYS A 102 34.12 27.46 -36.87
CA LYS A 102 32.97 27.92 -37.66
C LYS A 102 31.74 27.05 -37.43
N VAL A 103 31.92 25.73 -37.29
CA VAL A 103 30.84 24.80 -36.96
C VAL A 103 30.27 25.10 -35.57
N LEU A 104 31.15 25.27 -34.58
CA LEU A 104 30.79 25.56 -33.19
C LEU A 104 30.05 26.90 -33.06
N LEU A 105 30.43 27.91 -33.84
CA LEU A 105 29.74 29.19 -33.88
C LEU A 105 28.28 29.05 -34.34
N PHE A 106 28.05 28.43 -35.51
CA PHE A 106 26.70 28.23 -36.05
C PHE A 106 25.84 27.39 -35.11
N PHE A 107 26.44 26.39 -34.47
CA PHE A 107 25.78 25.58 -33.47
C PHE A 107 25.33 26.39 -32.25
N ASN A 108 26.21 27.23 -31.69
CA ASN A 108 25.88 28.07 -30.53
C ASN A 108 24.81 29.11 -30.86
N VAL A 109 24.82 29.67 -32.07
CA VAL A 109 23.77 30.60 -32.53
C VAL A 109 22.42 29.89 -32.65
N ALA A 110 22.36 28.70 -33.24
CA ALA A 110 21.14 27.90 -33.32
C ALA A 110 20.60 27.53 -31.93
N TYR A 111 21.50 27.15 -31.01
CA TYR A 111 21.15 26.83 -29.63
C TYR A 111 20.58 28.05 -28.88
N PHE A 112 21.22 29.21 -29.01
CA PHE A 112 20.76 30.44 -28.39
C PHE A 112 19.38 30.88 -28.93
N TYR A 113 19.18 30.80 -30.24
CA TYR A 113 17.88 31.09 -30.86
C TYR A 113 16.75 30.20 -30.29
N ARG A 114 17.01 28.91 -30.11
CA ARG A 114 16.04 27.98 -29.51
C ARG A 114 15.73 28.32 -28.06
N LEU A 115 16.74 28.71 -27.28
CA LEU A 115 16.56 29.11 -25.89
C LEU A 115 15.65 30.35 -25.79
N CYS A 116 15.85 31.33 -26.67
CA CYS A 116 14.97 32.50 -26.78
C CYS A 116 13.54 32.10 -27.19
N LEU A 117 13.38 31.22 -28.17
CA LEU A 117 12.06 30.70 -28.56
C LEU A 117 11.34 29.99 -27.41
N GLY A 118 12.04 29.12 -26.68
CA GLY A 118 11.49 28.38 -25.55
C GLY A 118 11.06 29.27 -24.38
N TYR A 119 11.69 30.45 -24.23
CA TYR A 119 11.27 31.46 -23.26
C TYR A 119 10.07 32.29 -23.74
N ILE A 120 10.04 32.67 -25.02
CA ILE A 120 9.02 33.59 -25.56
C ILE A 120 7.70 32.86 -25.89
N LEU A 121 7.74 31.65 -26.46
CA LEU A 121 6.54 30.95 -26.93
C LEU A 121 5.46 30.73 -25.84
N PRO A 122 5.82 30.29 -24.62
CA PRO A 122 4.85 30.07 -23.54
C PRO A 122 4.08 31.33 -23.14
N HIS A 123 4.68 32.52 -23.35
CA HIS A 123 4.04 33.80 -23.04
C HIS A 123 3.11 34.30 -24.16
N VAL A 124 3.40 33.96 -25.42
CA VAL A 124 2.62 34.43 -26.58
C VAL A 124 1.50 33.46 -26.97
N ALA A 125 1.70 32.15 -26.78
CA ALA A 125 0.72 31.12 -27.14
C ALA A 125 0.76 29.93 -26.15
N PRO A 126 0.09 30.03 -24.98
CA PRO A 126 0.16 29.02 -23.92
C PRO A 126 -0.50 27.67 -24.29
N GLY A 127 -1.28 27.60 -25.37
CA GLY A 127 -1.90 26.36 -25.86
C GLY A 127 -1.05 25.54 -26.83
N ILE A 128 0.17 26.00 -27.15
CA ILE A 128 1.04 25.38 -28.14
C ILE A 128 2.19 24.64 -27.48
N THR A 129 2.36 23.37 -27.83
CA THR A 129 3.50 22.55 -27.43
C THR A 129 4.79 23.11 -28.03
N ILE A 130 5.73 23.52 -27.18
CA ILE A 130 7.04 24.10 -27.55
C ILE A 130 7.80 23.18 -28.54
N SER A 131 7.55 21.87 -28.45
CA SER A 131 8.14 20.84 -29.32
C SER A 131 7.81 20.96 -30.80
N ASP A 132 6.69 21.60 -31.14
CA ASP A 132 6.20 21.61 -32.53
C ASP A 132 6.88 22.68 -33.38
N TYR A 133 7.54 23.65 -32.73
CA TYR A 133 8.19 24.79 -33.36
C TYR A 133 9.72 24.72 -33.37
N TYR A 134 10.32 23.73 -32.72
CA TYR A 134 11.74 23.45 -32.87
C TYR A 134 12.03 22.72 -34.18
N GLY A 135 13.13 23.11 -34.85
CA GLY A 135 13.66 22.35 -35.97
C GLY A 135 14.14 20.96 -35.54
N PHE A 136 14.02 20.00 -36.43
CA PHE A 136 14.35 18.59 -36.20
C PHE A 136 15.84 18.39 -35.97
N ALA A 137 16.20 17.89 -34.79
CA ALA A 137 17.57 17.74 -34.30
C ALA A 137 18.39 19.05 -34.28
N TYR A 138 19.16 19.27 -33.23
CA TYR A 138 20.05 20.46 -33.14
C TYR A 138 21.12 20.50 -34.24
N LEU A 139 21.44 19.33 -34.79
CA LEU A 139 22.48 19.16 -35.79
C LEU A 139 22.00 19.57 -37.19
N LEU A 140 20.73 19.31 -37.56
CA LEU A 140 20.27 19.44 -38.94
C LEU A 140 20.16 20.90 -39.40
N SER A 141 19.50 21.76 -38.62
CA SER A 141 19.36 23.20 -38.92
C SER A 141 20.73 23.88 -39.00
N SER A 142 21.62 23.56 -38.05
CA SER A 142 23.00 24.05 -37.99
C SER A 142 23.83 23.61 -39.20
N LEU A 143 23.77 22.33 -39.58
CA LEU A 143 24.50 21.80 -40.75
C LEU A 143 24.00 22.42 -42.06
N ILE A 144 22.69 22.57 -42.22
CA ILE A 144 22.08 23.24 -43.37
C ILE A 144 22.59 24.69 -43.43
N ALA A 145 22.53 25.44 -42.33
CA ALA A 145 22.97 26.83 -42.26
C ALA A 145 24.48 27.01 -42.59
N ILE A 146 25.35 26.15 -42.03
CA ILE A 146 26.79 26.16 -42.33
C ILE A 146 27.03 25.92 -43.83
N LYS A 147 26.26 25.00 -44.44
CA LYS A 147 26.42 24.68 -45.86
C LYS A 147 25.92 25.81 -46.76
N MET A 148 24.78 26.41 -46.42
CA MET A 148 24.27 27.61 -47.08
C MET A 148 25.32 28.73 -47.09
N HIS A 149 25.98 28.95 -45.94
CA HIS A 149 27.02 29.96 -45.78
C HIS A 149 28.30 29.65 -46.57
N SER A 150 28.79 28.40 -46.50
CA SER A 150 30.04 28.01 -47.17
C SER A 150 29.95 28.04 -48.70
N LYS A 151 28.78 27.73 -49.28
CA LYS A 151 28.57 27.68 -50.72
C LYS A 151 27.98 28.95 -51.32
N GLN A 152 27.50 29.90 -50.49
CA GLN A 152 26.87 31.16 -50.92
C GLN A 152 25.65 30.96 -51.85
N ILE A 153 24.95 29.82 -51.73
CA ILE A 153 23.77 29.47 -52.55
C ILE A 153 22.61 28.93 -51.69
N PRO A 154 22.09 29.72 -50.73
CA PRO A 154 21.12 29.25 -49.74
C PRO A 154 19.83 28.70 -50.35
N ILE A 155 19.28 29.40 -51.35
CA ILE A 155 18.01 29.03 -51.99
C ILE A 155 18.16 27.75 -52.83
N ARG A 156 19.26 27.63 -53.59
CA ARG A 156 19.52 26.47 -54.45
C ARG A 156 19.74 25.20 -53.63
N LEU A 157 20.46 25.31 -52.51
CA LEU A 157 20.71 24.20 -51.59
C LEU A 157 19.41 23.73 -50.91
N THR A 158 18.59 24.66 -50.42
CA THR A 158 17.30 24.31 -49.78
C THR A 158 16.40 23.55 -50.74
N ARG A 159 16.28 24.06 -51.98
CA ARG A 159 15.46 23.44 -53.02
C ARG A 159 15.94 22.03 -53.35
N SER A 160 17.24 21.84 -53.54
CA SER A 160 17.78 20.53 -53.91
C SER A 160 17.67 19.50 -52.78
N VAL A 161 17.92 19.92 -51.53
CA VAL A 161 17.74 19.06 -50.35
C VAL A 161 16.27 18.64 -50.19
N LEU A 162 15.34 19.59 -50.30
CA LEU A 162 13.91 19.32 -50.14
C LEU A 162 13.37 18.42 -51.25
N GLN A 163 13.78 18.64 -52.51
CA GLN A 163 13.40 17.79 -53.65
C GLN A 163 13.93 16.36 -53.49
N THR A 164 15.17 16.22 -53.05
CA THR A 164 15.79 14.89 -52.84
C THR A 164 15.10 14.15 -51.69
N ALA A 165 14.81 14.85 -50.59
CA ALA A 165 14.07 14.30 -49.46
C ALA A 165 12.64 13.88 -49.86
N LEU A 166 11.95 14.68 -50.68
CA LEU A 166 10.60 14.37 -51.17
C LEU A 166 10.58 13.13 -52.05
N LEU A 167 11.48 13.09 -53.04
CA LEU A 167 11.61 11.95 -53.95
C LEU A 167 11.91 10.66 -53.18
N ALA A 168 12.71 10.76 -52.13
CA ALA A 168 13.01 9.66 -51.24
C ALA A 168 11.83 9.21 -50.39
N ALA A 169 11.08 10.13 -49.81
CA ALA A 169 9.88 9.80 -49.04
C ALA A 169 8.83 9.08 -49.90
N ILE A 170 8.65 9.54 -51.15
CA ILE A 170 7.77 8.88 -52.14
C ILE A 170 8.30 7.48 -52.45
N GLY A 171 9.57 7.33 -52.82
CA GLY A 171 10.18 6.04 -53.12
C GLY A 171 10.11 5.04 -51.96
N ALA A 172 10.30 5.53 -50.73
CA ALA A 172 10.21 4.74 -49.52
C ALA A 172 8.80 4.24 -49.21
N ASN A 173 7.78 5.06 -49.47
CA ASN A 173 6.40 4.61 -49.35
C ASN A 173 6.05 3.54 -50.38
N PHE A 174 6.47 3.69 -51.63
CA PHE A 174 6.26 2.67 -52.66
C PHE A 174 6.94 1.34 -52.29
N LEU A 175 8.20 1.37 -51.83
CA LEU A 175 8.89 0.16 -51.42
C LEU A 175 8.25 -0.45 -50.16
N GLY A 176 7.85 0.37 -49.19
CA GLY A 176 7.16 -0.09 -47.98
C GLY A 176 5.81 -0.75 -48.28
N LEU A 177 5.01 -0.17 -49.17
CA LEU A 177 3.75 -0.74 -49.66
C LEU A 177 3.98 -2.04 -50.43
N TRP A 178 5.02 -2.09 -51.27
CA TRP A 178 5.38 -3.30 -52.00
C TRP A 178 5.82 -4.42 -51.06
N LEU A 179 6.66 -4.13 -50.06
CA LEU A 179 7.08 -5.10 -49.03
C LEU A 179 5.88 -5.56 -48.18
N ALA A 180 4.98 -4.65 -47.82
CA ALA A 180 3.77 -5.00 -47.08
C ALA A 180 2.82 -5.89 -47.90
N MET A 181 2.70 -5.67 -49.21
CA MET A 181 1.91 -6.54 -50.10
C MET A 181 2.54 -7.92 -50.30
N VAL A 182 3.86 -8.00 -50.45
CA VAL A 182 4.55 -9.25 -50.76
C VAL A 182 4.81 -10.10 -49.52
N PHE A 183 5.11 -9.48 -48.38
CA PHE A 183 5.53 -10.16 -47.15
C PHE A 183 4.56 -9.98 -45.97
N GLY A 184 3.54 -9.12 -46.07
CA GLY A 184 2.62 -8.82 -44.96
C GLY A 184 1.72 -9.98 -44.55
N SER A 185 1.68 -11.07 -45.32
CA SER A 185 0.91 -12.28 -45.06
C SER A 185 1.75 -13.51 -44.76
N LEU A 186 3.08 -13.38 -44.53
CA LEU A 186 3.91 -14.52 -44.13
C LEU A 186 3.78 -14.71 -42.61
N PRO A 187 3.10 -15.78 -42.14
CA PRO A 187 3.13 -16.13 -40.73
C PRO A 187 4.55 -16.64 -40.46
N LEU A 188 5.34 -15.88 -39.71
CA LEU A 188 6.66 -16.32 -39.21
C LEU A 188 6.54 -17.36 -38.07
N ALA A 189 5.33 -17.82 -37.76
CA ALA A 189 5.11 -18.94 -36.87
C ALA A 189 5.38 -20.24 -37.63
N THR A 190 6.40 -20.99 -37.22
CA THR A 190 6.42 -22.42 -37.47
C THR A 190 5.14 -23.01 -36.85
N PRO A 191 4.29 -23.70 -37.63
CA PRO A 191 3.12 -24.34 -37.07
C PRO A 191 3.61 -25.42 -36.08
N ARG A 192 3.45 -25.17 -34.78
CA ARG A 192 3.43 -26.28 -33.82
C ARG A 192 2.22 -27.14 -34.17
N PRO A 193 2.36 -28.49 -34.13
CA PRO A 193 1.24 -29.36 -34.45
C PRO A 193 0.04 -29.02 -33.54
N PRO A 194 -1.20 -29.15 -34.04
CA PRO A 194 -2.39 -28.90 -33.25
C PRO A 194 -2.35 -29.80 -32.03
N ARG A 195 -2.13 -29.21 -30.85
CA ARG A 195 -2.46 -29.89 -29.60
C ARG A 195 -3.97 -29.94 -29.55
N VAL A 196 -4.50 -31.13 -29.28
CA VAL A 196 -5.91 -31.30 -28.90
C VAL A 196 -6.15 -30.35 -27.73
N THR A 197 -6.88 -29.28 -28.00
CA THR A 197 -7.23 -28.23 -27.05
C THR A 197 -8.10 -28.85 -25.97
N ALA A 198 -7.64 -28.78 -24.72
CA ALA A 198 -8.44 -29.21 -23.59
C ALA A 198 -9.69 -28.30 -23.51
N PRO A 199 -10.85 -28.85 -23.09
CA PRO A 199 -12.05 -28.03 -22.87
C PRO A 199 -11.73 -26.88 -21.90
N LEU A 200 -12.43 -25.75 -22.05
CA LEU A 200 -12.27 -24.60 -21.18
C LEU A 200 -12.30 -25.05 -19.72
N LYS A 201 -11.23 -24.75 -18.99
CA LYS A 201 -11.13 -25.10 -17.58
C LYS A 201 -12.15 -24.26 -16.80
N LEU A 202 -12.94 -24.93 -15.97
CA LEU A 202 -13.87 -24.28 -15.06
C LEU A 202 -13.12 -23.91 -13.78
N VAL A 203 -13.06 -22.62 -13.47
CA VAL A 203 -12.51 -22.11 -12.22
C VAL A 203 -13.48 -22.45 -11.09
N LYS A 204 -12.93 -22.96 -9.98
CA LYS A 204 -13.71 -23.18 -8.77
C LYS A 204 -13.82 -21.87 -7.99
N GLY A 205 -15.02 -21.31 -7.90
CA GLY A 205 -15.29 -20.08 -7.16
C GLY A 205 -16.25 -19.17 -7.92
N ASP A 206 -16.65 -18.08 -7.29
CA ASP A 206 -17.39 -17.01 -7.95
C ASP A 206 -16.42 -16.02 -8.60
N LEU A 207 -16.96 -15.13 -9.45
CA LEU A 207 -16.19 -14.09 -10.11
C LEU A 207 -15.50 -13.15 -9.10
N GLN A 208 -16.19 -12.84 -8.00
CA GLN A 208 -15.78 -11.83 -7.04
C GLN A 208 -14.56 -12.26 -6.24
N HIS A 209 -14.59 -13.46 -5.66
CA HIS A 209 -13.46 -14.05 -4.94
C HIS A 209 -12.28 -14.31 -5.87
N THR A 210 -12.53 -14.75 -7.11
CA THR A 210 -11.45 -14.99 -8.09
C THR A 210 -10.68 -13.70 -8.37
N LEU A 211 -11.37 -12.62 -8.74
CA LEU A 211 -10.72 -11.34 -9.06
C LEU A 211 -10.07 -10.68 -7.83
N LEU A 212 -10.65 -10.85 -6.63
CA LEU A 212 -10.03 -10.36 -5.39
C LEU A 212 -8.71 -11.06 -5.07
N ASN A 213 -8.62 -12.38 -5.27
CA ASN A 213 -7.38 -13.11 -5.04
C ASN A 213 -6.28 -12.65 -6.01
N GLU A 214 -6.63 -12.45 -7.28
CA GLU A 214 -5.71 -11.91 -8.30
C GLU A 214 -5.19 -10.51 -7.95
N LYS A 215 -6.00 -9.70 -7.27
CA LYS A 215 -5.61 -8.33 -6.87
C LYS A 215 -4.33 -8.34 -6.04
N VAL A 216 -4.10 -9.33 -5.17
CA VAL A 216 -2.87 -9.41 -4.37
C VAL A 216 -1.63 -9.52 -5.25
N ASP A 217 -1.70 -10.30 -6.32
CA ASP A 217 -0.58 -10.50 -7.24
C ASP A 217 -0.34 -9.27 -8.12
N MET A 218 -1.38 -8.48 -8.43
CA MET A 218 -1.23 -7.19 -9.12
C MET A 218 -0.33 -6.22 -8.33
N TYR A 219 -0.33 -6.26 -7.00
CA TYR A 219 0.52 -5.40 -6.17
C TYR A 219 2.02 -5.65 -6.35
N GLN A 220 2.42 -6.81 -6.89
CA GLN A 220 3.82 -7.03 -7.30
C GLN A 220 4.28 -6.00 -8.34
N LYS A 221 3.35 -5.48 -9.16
CA LYS A 221 3.63 -4.53 -10.23
C LYS A 221 3.75 -3.08 -9.79
N LEU A 222 3.57 -2.77 -8.51
CA LEU A 222 3.92 -1.45 -7.97
C LEU A 222 5.43 -1.29 -7.75
N ILE A 223 6.21 -2.38 -7.80
CA ILE A 223 7.66 -2.31 -7.69
C ILE A 223 8.22 -1.62 -8.95
N PRO A 224 9.04 -0.56 -8.84
CA PRO A 224 9.54 0.19 -9.99
C PRO A 224 10.23 -0.69 -11.03
N GLU A 225 10.02 -0.37 -12.31
CA GLU A 225 10.65 -1.04 -13.47
C GLU A 225 10.32 -2.55 -13.60
N THR A 226 9.21 -3.02 -13.01
CA THR A 226 8.75 -4.42 -13.14
C THR A 226 7.72 -4.67 -14.24
N TYR A 227 7.23 -3.61 -14.89
CA TYR A 227 6.30 -3.68 -16.01
C TYR A 227 7.05 -3.73 -17.34
N SER A 228 6.72 -4.72 -18.16
CA SER A 228 7.25 -4.86 -19.52
C SER A 228 6.14 -4.57 -20.54
N PRO A 229 6.25 -3.52 -21.38
CA PRO A 229 5.23 -3.25 -22.39
C PRO A 229 5.21 -4.36 -23.45
N PRO A 230 4.02 -4.71 -24.00
CA PRO A 230 3.91 -5.74 -25.02
C PRO A 230 4.57 -5.28 -26.33
N THR A 231 5.21 -6.23 -27.03
CA THR A 231 5.81 -5.98 -28.34
C THR A 231 4.74 -5.81 -29.43
N PRO A 232 5.06 -5.18 -30.57
CA PRO A 232 4.11 -5.07 -31.69
C PRO A 232 3.58 -6.41 -32.20
N ALA A 233 4.41 -7.47 -32.21
CA ALA A 233 3.98 -8.80 -32.61
C ALA A 233 2.95 -9.38 -31.62
N GLN A 234 3.21 -9.25 -30.32
CA GLN A 234 2.27 -9.67 -29.27
C GLN A 234 0.95 -8.88 -29.33
N LEU A 235 1.01 -7.57 -29.58
CA LEU A 235 -0.19 -6.75 -29.80
C LEU A 235 -1.04 -7.24 -30.97
N ASN A 236 -0.40 -7.72 -32.05
CA ASN A 236 -1.11 -8.26 -33.20
C ASN A 236 -1.73 -9.63 -32.89
N TYR A 237 -1.01 -10.53 -32.23
CA TYR A 237 -1.58 -11.83 -31.80
C TYR A 237 -2.79 -11.64 -30.89
N PHE A 238 -2.68 -10.77 -29.88
CA PHE A 238 -3.78 -10.47 -28.97
C PHE A 238 -4.96 -9.81 -29.71
N ARG A 239 -4.70 -8.90 -30.65
CA ARG A 239 -5.75 -8.30 -31.50
C ARG A 239 -6.50 -9.35 -32.31
N SER A 240 -5.78 -10.23 -32.99
CA SER A 240 -6.37 -11.34 -33.75
C SER A 240 -7.19 -12.26 -32.86
N ALA A 241 -6.70 -12.56 -31.65
CA ALA A 241 -7.46 -13.34 -30.66
C ALA A 241 -8.79 -12.65 -30.29
N MET A 242 -8.78 -11.34 -30.01
CA MET A 242 -10.01 -10.62 -29.66
C MET A 242 -11.01 -10.54 -30.83
N GLU A 243 -10.52 -10.40 -32.06
CA GLU A 243 -11.37 -10.39 -33.27
C GLU A 243 -12.03 -11.75 -33.51
N GLN A 244 -11.28 -12.86 -33.37
CA GLN A 244 -11.82 -14.21 -33.50
C GLN A 244 -12.77 -14.56 -32.34
N LEU A 245 -12.44 -14.12 -31.12
CA LEU A 245 -13.31 -14.31 -29.95
C LEU A 245 -14.64 -13.60 -30.14
N LYS A 246 -14.64 -12.39 -30.71
CA LYS A 246 -15.88 -11.68 -31.03
C LYS A 246 -16.74 -12.44 -32.04
N LYS A 247 -16.13 -13.05 -33.06
CA LYS A 247 -16.86 -13.92 -34.00
C LYS A 247 -17.42 -15.16 -33.31
N TYR A 248 -16.63 -15.79 -32.44
CA TYR A 248 -17.09 -16.93 -31.64
C TYR A 248 -18.34 -16.59 -30.82
N LEU A 249 -18.36 -15.44 -30.15
CA LEU A 249 -19.52 -15.00 -29.36
C LEU A 249 -20.78 -14.77 -30.20
N GLN A 250 -20.63 -14.53 -31.51
CA GLN A 250 -21.75 -14.35 -32.45
C GLN A 250 -22.18 -15.66 -33.12
N THR A 251 -21.25 -16.58 -33.41
CA THR A 251 -21.52 -17.80 -34.20
C THR A 251 -21.59 -19.08 -33.37
N GLY A 252 -21.00 -19.12 -32.19
CA GLY A 252 -20.90 -20.30 -31.32
C GLY A 252 -20.00 -21.42 -31.85
N GLN A 253 -19.21 -21.17 -32.90
CA GLN A 253 -18.39 -22.21 -33.54
C GLN A 253 -17.18 -22.61 -32.68
N PRO A 254 -17.04 -23.88 -32.26
CA PRO A 254 -15.96 -24.29 -31.35
C PRO A 254 -14.56 -24.12 -31.96
N GLU A 255 -14.41 -24.25 -33.28
CA GLU A 255 -13.14 -24.06 -34.01
C GLU A 255 -12.52 -22.67 -33.77
N LEU A 256 -13.37 -21.63 -33.67
CA LEU A 256 -12.89 -20.27 -33.40
C LEU A 256 -12.33 -20.13 -31.99
N LEU A 257 -12.88 -20.86 -31.02
CA LEU A 257 -12.39 -20.83 -29.64
C LEU A 257 -11.04 -21.53 -29.51
N GLU A 258 -10.81 -22.61 -30.26
CA GLU A 258 -9.51 -23.28 -30.33
C GLU A 258 -8.42 -22.38 -30.94
N GLU A 259 -8.78 -21.64 -31.99
CA GLU A 259 -7.88 -20.64 -32.60
C GLU A 259 -7.56 -19.51 -31.60
N VAL A 260 -8.56 -19.03 -30.84
CA VAL A 260 -8.36 -18.02 -29.79
C VAL A 260 -7.41 -18.53 -28.71
N GLN A 261 -7.58 -19.76 -28.22
CA GLN A 261 -6.67 -20.36 -27.24
C GLN A 261 -5.23 -20.41 -27.77
N SER A 262 -5.04 -20.87 -29.01
CA SER A 262 -3.73 -20.93 -29.66
C SER A 262 -3.06 -19.56 -29.79
N LEU A 263 -3.83 -18.52 -30.15
CA LEU A 263 -3.33 -17.14 -30.26
C LEU A 263 -2.98 -16.54 -28.89
N LEU A 264 -3.79 -16.81 -27.85
CA LEU A 264 -3.53 -16.34 -26.49
C LEU A 264 -2.29 -17.01 -25.88
N GLU A 265 -2.05 -18.29 -26.15
CA GLU A 265 -0.83 -18.98 -25.73
C GLU A 265 0.45 -18.32 -26.28
N GLN A 266 0.42 -17.73 -27.49
CA GLN A 266 1.58 -17.01 -28.06
C GLN A 266 1.96 -15.75 -27.27
N VAL A 267 1.03 -15.24 -26.48
CA VAL A 267 1.23 -14.04 -25.64
C VAL A 267 1.14 -14.37 -24.16
N HIS A 268 1.28 -15.65 -23.77
CA HIS A 268 1.21 -16.10 -22.37
C HIS A 268 -0.11 -15.71 -21.67
N TYR A 269 -1.22 -15.80 -22.40
CA TYR A 269 -2.56 -15.68 -21.85
C TYR A 269 -3.30 -17.02 -21.89
N THR A 270 -4.16 -17.22 -20.91
CA THR A 270 -5.13 -18.32 -20.87
C THR A 270 -6.55 -17.76 -20.84
N ILE A 271 -7.49 -18.61 -21.29
CA ILE A 271 -8.92 -18.35 -21.21
C ILE A 271 -9.59 -19.46 -20.43
N GLU A 272 -10.25 -19.10 -19.34
CA GLU A 272 -10.96 -20.01 -18.45
C GLU A 272 -12.42 -19.57 -18.29
N THR A 273 -13.27 -20.46 -17.76
CA THR A 273 -14.69 -20.15 -17.50
C THR A 273 -14.93 -20.01 -16.00
N ILE A 274 -15.70 -19.00 -15.60
CA ILE A 274 -16.15 -18.78 -14.23
C ILE A 274 -17.68 -18.88 -14.22
N GLU A 275 -18.23 -19.68 -13.29
CA GLU A 275 -19.68 -19.93 -13.13
C GLU A 275 -20.40 -20.38 -14.41
N SER A 276 -19.66 -20.89 -15.41
CA SER A 276 -20.16 -21.17 -16.76
C SER A 276 -20.84 -19.98 -17.46
N LYS A 277 -20.73 -18.76 -16.91
CA LYS A 277 -21.33 -17.52 -17.41
C LYS A 277 -20.29 -16.54 -17.93
N PHE A 278 -19.07 -16.58 -17.37
CA PHE A 278 -18.04 -15.61 -17.69
C PHE A 278 -16.83 -16.28 -18.34
N LEU A 279 -16.34 -15.70 -19.44
CA LEU A 279 -15.01 -15.99 -19.95
C LEU A 279 -14.02 -15.06 -19.26
N TRP A 280 -12.97 -15.62 -18.69
CA TRP A 280 -11.90 -14.89 -18.02
C TRP A 280 -10.60 -15.10 -18.77
N ILE A 281 -10.04 -14.01 -19.26
CA ILE A 281 -8.80 -13.94 -20.02
C ILE A 281 -7.76 -13.27 -19.14
N HIS A 282 -6.73 -14.03 -18.77
CA HIS A 282 -5.69 -13.58 -17.84
C HIS A 282 -4.33 -14.15 -18.24
N GLU A 283 -3.27 -13.58 -17.68
CA GLU A 283 -1.90 -14.02 -17.92
C GLU A 283 -1.65 -15.40 -17.27
N ASP A 284 -0.92 -16.26 -17.97
CA ASP A 284 -0.48 -17.57 -17.50
C ASP A 284 0.96 -17.49 -16.97
N GLY A 285 1.14 -17.76 -15.68
CA GLY A 285 2.45 -17.78 -15.03
C GLY A 285 2.95 -16.40 -14.61
N GLN A 286 4.01 -15.89 -15.26
CA GLN A 286 4.65 -14.64 -14.84
C GLN A 286 3.76 -13.45 -15.20
N ASN A 287 3.01 -12.94 -14.22
CA ASN A 287 2.28 -11.67 -14.30
C ASN A 287 3.21 -10.59 -14.88
N GLN A 288 2.94 -10.07 -16.08
CA GLN A 288 3.63 -8.94 -16.74
C GLN A 288 2.91 -7.61 -16.49
N GLY A 289 1.67 -7.65 -16.01
CA GLY A 289 0.87 -6.48 -15.68
C GLY A 289 0.02 -5.99 -16.86
N TRP A 290 -0.33 -6.87 -17.80
CA TRP A 290 -1.07 -6.55 -19.03
C TRP A 290 -2.60 -6.47 -18.84
N GLY A 291 -3.12 -7.00 -17.73
CA GLY A 291 -4.51 -6.84 -17.30
C GLY A 291 -5.34 -8.12 -17.37
N HIS A 292 -6.52 -8.07 -16.75
CA HIS A 292 -7.53 -9.13 -16.78
C HIS A 292 -8.75 -8.65 -17.57
N PHE A 293 -9.30 -9.55 -18.38
CA PHE A 293 -10.47 -9.26 -19.22
C PHE A 293 -11.55 -10.30 -18.99
N ILE A 294 -12.78 -9.84 -18.75
CA ILE A 294 -13.93 -10.67 -18.46
C ILE A 294 -15.01 -10.38 -19.49
N ILE A 295 -15.65 -11.43 -20.02
CA ILE A 295 -16.77 -11.31 -20.96
C ILE A 295 -17.94 -12.12 -20.41
N ASN A 296 -19.12 -11.51 -20.36
CA ASN A 296 -20.37 -12.15 -19.97
C ASN A 296 -20.98 -12.85 -21.19
N LEU A 297 -21.04 -14.18 -21.16
CA LEU A 297 -21.59 -15.00 -22.25
C LEU A 297 -23.08 -14.76 -22.49
N ASN A 298 -23.82 -14.29 -21.48
CA ASN A 298 -25.25 -14.03 -21.59
C ASN A 298 -25.55 -12.70 -22.29
N ASN A 299 -24.62 -11.73 -22.23
CA ASN A 299 -24.80 -10.40 -22.79
C ASN A 299 -23.50 -9.84 -23.42
N PRO A 300 -22.87 -10.53 -24.38
CA PRO A 300 -21.52 -10.20 -24.85
C PRO A 300 -21.38 -8.84 -25.55
N GLU A 301 -22.49 -8.25 -26.02
CA GLU A 301 -22.51 -6.92 -26.66
C GLU A 301 -22.93 -5.78 -25.71
N GLY A 302 -23.15 -6.08 -24.43
CA GLY A 302 -23.55 -5.10 -23.42
C GLY A 302 -22.46 -4.08 -23.05
N LEU A 303 -22.72 -3.30 -22.01
CA LEU A 303 -21.82 -2.24 -21.54
C LEU A 303 -20.44 -2.79 -21.15
N LEU A 304 -19.37 -2.15 -21.61
CA LEU A 304 -18.00 -2.40 -21.13
C LEU A 304 -17.72 -1.54 -19.89
N ILE A 305 -17.38 -2.18 -18.77
CA ILE A 305 -16.79 -1.50 -17.63
C ILE A 305 -15.26 -1.52 -17.76
N SER A 306 -14.63 -0.36 -17.64
CA SER A 306 -13.18 -0.22 -17.77
C SER A 306 -12.56 0.35 -16.48
N VAL A 307 -11.58 -0.36 -15.91
CA VAL A 307 -10.84 0.03 -14.70
C VAL A 307 -9.35 0.13 -15.05
N PRO A 308 -8.87 1.30 -15.49
CA PRO A 308 -7.54 1.45 -16.07
C PRO A 308 -6.41 1.61 -15.03
N ALA A 309 -6.73 1.98 -13.79
CA ALA A 309 -5.73 2.31 -12.77
C ALA A 309 -6.12 1.80 -11.36
N PRO A 310 -6.42 0.50 -11.18
CA PRO A 310 -6.91 -0.02 -9.90
C PRO A 310 -5.88 0.01 -8.76
N LEU A 311 -4.58 0.09 -9.09
CA LEU A 311 -3.51 0.18 -8.10
C LEU A 311 -3.17 1.62 -7.69
N ASP A 312 -3.52 2.60 -8.52
CA ASP A 312 -3.28 4.03 -8.26
C ASP A 312 -4.55 4.78 -7.85
N GLU A 313 -5.74 4.28 -8.17
CA GLU A 313 -7.02 4.92 -7.90
C GLU A 313 -7.86 4.06 -6.96
N TRP A 314 -8.22 4.66 -5.82
CA TRP A 314 -8.78 3.98 -4.66
C TRP A 314 -10.10 3.25 -4.96
N SER A 315 -10.19 1.97 -4.58
CA SER A 315 -11.41 1.14 -4.65
C SER A 315 -12.10 1.07 -6.03
N THR A 316 -11.39 1.42 -7.10
CA THR A 316 -11.96 1.43 -8.46
C THR A 316 -12.18 0.04 -9.02
N MET A 317 -11.38 -0.96 -8.59
CA MET A 317 -11.58 -2.36 -8.97
C MET A 317 -12.87 -2.93 -8.37
N GLU A 318 -13.06 -2.79 -7.05
CA GLU A 318 -14.26 -3.24 -6.35
C GLU A 318 -15.52 -2.53 -6.88
N ALA A 319 -15.44 -1.21 -7.09
CA ALA A 319 -16.53 -0.45 -7.69
C ALA A 319 -16.83 -0.94 -9.12
N GLY A 320 -15.80 -1.22 -9.92
CA GLY A 320 -15.96 -1.76 -11.28
C GLY A 320 -16.61 -3.14 -11.30
N ILE A 321 -16.21 -4.04 -10.41
CA ILE A 321 -16.80 -5.38 -10.28
C ILE A 321 -18.26 -5.28 -9.81
N GLU A 322 -18.54 -4.44 -8.81
CA GLU A 322 -19.90 -4.24 -8.30
C GLU A 322 -20.84 -3.68 -9.38
N LEU A 323 -20.37 -2.70 -10.16
CA LEU A 323 -21.13 -2.14 -11.29
C LEU A 323 -21.29 -3.16 -12.41
N PHE A 324 -20.25 -3.94 -12.74
CA PHE A 324 -20.32 -4.99 -13.75
C PHE A 324 -21.40 -6.02 -13.41
N SER A 325 -21.43 -6.50 -12.16
CA SER A 325 -22.42 -7.48 -11.70
C SER A 325 -23.84 -6.88 -11.61
N THR A 326 -23.97 -5.64 -11.12
CA THR A 326 -25.30 -5.06 -10.83
C THR A 326 -26.00 -4.47 -12.05
N LEU A 327 -25.22 -4.02 -13.05
CA LEU A 327 -25.75 -3.47 -14.30
C LEU A 327 -25.89 -4.52 -15.41
N ASP A 328 -25.54 -5.78 -15.15
CA ASP A 328 -25.51 -6.90 -16.12
C ASP A 328 -24.73 -6.55 -17.40
N CYS A 329 -23.53 -6.04 -17.18
CA CYS A 329 -22.61 -5.58 -18.22
C CYS A 329 -22.11 -6.73 -19.10
N GLY A 330 -21.67 -6.39 -20.31
CA GLY A 330 -21.19 -7.36 -21.29
C GLY A 330 -19.72 -7.71 -21.16
N ALA A 331 -18.89 -6.77 -20.72
CA ALA A 331 -17.48 -7.00 -20.50
C ALA A 331 -16.92 -6.14 -19.36
N LEU A 332 -15.82 -6.60 -18.77
CA LEU A 332 -15.04 -5.88 -17.75
C LEU A 332 -13.55 -5.98 -18.09
N ALA A 333 -12.87 -4.84 -18.11
CA ALA A 333 -11.42 -4.76 -18.33
C ALA A 333 -10.76 -4.12 -17.11
N ILE A 334 -9.79 -4.82 -16.51
CA ILE A 334 -9.05 -4.39 -15.32
C ILE A 334 -7.55 -4.35 -15.66
N SER A 335 -6.91 -3.21 -15.43
CA SER A 335 -5.44 -3.10 -15.52
C SER A 335 -4.76 -3.82 -14.36
N SER A 336 -3.57 -4.39 -14.59
CA SER A 336 -2.76 -5.03 -13.54
C SER A 336 -1.46 -4.26 -13.25
N THR A 337 -1.33 -3.01 -13.70
CA THR A 337 -0.11 -2.21 -13.53
C THR A 337 -0.41 -0.81 -12.97
N GLY A 338 0.57 -0.27 -12.27
CA GLY A 338 0.55 1.11 -11.80
C GLY A 338 0.98 2.10 -12.88
N ARG A 339 0.35 3.27 -12.91
CA ARG A 339 0.56 4.32 -13.92
C ARG A 339 1.98 4.90 -13.90
N PHE A 340 2.65 4.85 -12.76
CA PHE A 340 3.95 5.50 -12.55
C PHE A 340 5.09 4.51 -12.26
N VAL A 341 4.90 3.23 -12.60
CA VAL A 341 5.87 2.15 -12.34
C VAL A 341 7.13 2.31 -13.19
N ASN A 342 6.95 2.63 -14.47
CA ASN A 342 8.07 2.92 -15.37
C ASN A 342 8.25 4.44 -15.49
N LYS A 343 9.49 4.91 -15.37
CA LYS A 343 9.81 6.35 -15.42
C LYS A 343 9.44 7.01 -16.75
N ASP A 344 9.43 6.23 -17.83
CA ASP A 344 9.04 6.66 -19.19
C ASP A 344 7.52 6.71 -19.40
N ARG A 345 6.71 6.40 -18.39
CA ARG A 345 5.24 6.28 -18.44
C ARG A 345 4.72 5.22 -19.41
N SER A 346 5.55 4.26 -19.84
CA SER A 346 5.11 3.14 -20.67
C SER A 346 4.06 2.25 -19.97
N SER A 347 4.00 2.31 -18.63
CA SER A 347 2.98 1.63 -17.81
C SER A 347 1.68 2.43 -17.64
N ASP A 348 1.61 3.71 -18.04
CA ASP A 348 0.38 4.50 -17.92
C ASP A 348 -0.61 4.14 -19.04
N ILE A 349 -1.55 3.24 -18.75
CA ILE A 349 -2.57 2.76 -19.69
C ILE A 349 -3.47 3.88 -20.23
N LEU A 350 -3.63 4.97 -19.49
CA LEU A 350 -4.42 6.11 -19.94
C LEU A 350 -3.70 6.96 -21.00
N ALA A 351 -2.37 6.90 -21.03
CA ALA A 351 -1.52 7.67 -21.94
C ALA A 351 -0.90 6.81 -23.05
N ASN A 352 -0.67 5.52 -22.82
CA ASN A 352 -0.02 4.62 -23.75
C ASN A 352 -1.02 3.78 -24.58
N PRO A 353 -1.12 3.99 -25.91
CA PRO A 353 -2.00 3.19 -26.78
C PRO A 353 -1.51 1.76 -27.01
N TYR A 354 -0.25 1.44 -26.70
CA TYR A 354 0.38 0.16 -27.00
C TYR A 354 0.23 -0.85 -25.86
N THR A 355 -1.02 -1.12 -25.48
CA THR A 355 -1.36 -2.03 -24.36
C THR A 355 -2.45 -3.01 -24.78
N PHE A 356 -2.47 -4.21 -24.20
CA PHE A 356 -3.57 -5.17 -24.40
C PHE A 356 -4.90 -4.61 -23.90
N PHE A 357 -4.88 -3.82 -22.82
CA PHE A 357 -6.03 -3.07 -22.34
C PHE A 357 -6.65 -2.19 -23.43
N HIS A 358 -5.82 -1.47 -24.19
CA HIS A 358 -6.30 -0.65 -25.30
C HIS A 358 -6.85 -1.50 -26.46
N VAL A 359 -6.21 -2.63 -26.79
CA VAL A 359 -6.68 -3.55 -27.84
C VAL A 359 -8.03 -4.16 -27.47
N PHE A 360 -8.23 -4.54 -26.21
CA PHE A 360 -9.51 -5.05 -25.72
C PHE A 360 -10.61 -3.99 -25.82
N HIS A 361 -10.32 -2.76 -25.36
CA HIS A 361 -11.23 -1.61 -25.50
C HIS A 361 -11.65 -1.35 -26.96
N GLN A 362 -10.72 -1.47 -27.91
CA GLN A 362 -11.04 -1.29 -29.34
C GLN A 362 -12.00 -2.34 -29.90
N ASN A 363 -12.09 -3.52 -29.30
CA ASN A 363 -12.91 -4.64 -29.79
C ASN A 363 -14.28 -4.71 -29.10
N PHE A 364 -14.31 -4.53 -27.78
CA PHE A 364 -15.50 -4.69 -26.94
C PHE A 364 -16.10 -3.35 -26.47
N GLY A 365 -15.35 -2.25 -26.50
CA GLY A 365 -15.79 -0.95 -25.96
C GLY A 365 -16.39 0.04 -26.97
N ARG A 366 -16.40 -0.28 -28.28
CA ARG A 366 -16.83 0.68 -29.31
C ARG A 366 -18.27 1.15 -29.11
N GLY A 367 -18.43 2.41 -28.68
CA GLY A 367 -19.74 3.04 -28.53
C GLY A 367 -20.50 2.68 -27.24
N ASN A 368 -19.90 1.92 -26.33
CA ASN A 368 -20.58 1.43 -25.14
C ASN A 368 -19.63 1.20 -23.96
N THR A 369 -18.90 2.23 -23.53
CA THR A 369 -17.94 2.11 -22.41
C THR A 369 -18.24 3.07 -21.28
N LEU A 370 -18.25 2.53 -20.05
CA LEU A 370 -18.17 3.29 -18.81
C LEU A 370 -16.83 3.00 -18.13
N GLN A 371 -15.98 4.03 -18.05
CA GLN A 371 -14.70 3.94 -17.36
C GLN A 371 -14.83 4.43 -15.91
N ILE A 372 -14.39 3.62 -14.94
CA ILE A 372 -14.48 3.95 -13.51
C ILE A 372 -13.19 4.62 -13.06
N ARG A 373 -13.31 5.76 -12.39
CA ARG A 373 -12.20 6.59 -11.92
C ARG A 373 -12.43 7.06 -10.49
N CYS A 374 -11.37 7.18 -9.72
CA CYS A 374 -11.38 7.79 -8.38
C CYS A 374 -10.08 8.60 -8.19
N PRO A 375 -9.99 9.82 -8.74
CA PRO A 375 -8.77 10.62 -8.69
C PRO A 375 -8.42 11.00 -7.25
N ILE A 376 -7.14 10.84 -6.88
CA ILE A 376 -6.65 11.07 -5.51
C ILE A 376 -6.48 12.57 -5.19
N ASP A 377 -6.26 13.42 -6.19
CA ASP A 377 -5.84 14.81 -5.98
C ASP A 377 -6.78 15.83 -6.66
N SER A 378 -7.38 16.72 -5.85
CA SER A 378 -8.28 17.80 -6.31
C SER A 378 -7.58 18.81 -7.22
N SER A 379 -6.25 18.87 -7.18
CA SER A 379 -5.44 19.74 -8.04
C SER A 379 -5.61 19.42 -9.53
N GLN A 380 -5.95 18.17 -9.87
CA GLN A 380 -6.16 17.72 -11.26
C GLN A 380 -7.53 18.11 -11.82
N LEU A 381 -8.49 18.44 -10.96
CA LEU A 381 -9.83 18.90 -11.33
C LEU A 381 -9.91 20.41 -11.56
N GLY A 382 -8.81 21.15 -11.33
CA GLY A 382 -8.80 22.62 -11.41
C GLY A 382 -9.71 23.30 -10.39
N SER A 383 -10.25 22.55 -9.43
CA SER A 383 -11.21 23.05 -8.44
C SER A 383 -10.53 23.41 -7.13
N ARG A 384 -11.03 24.49 -6.51
CA ARG A 384 -10.55 24.96 -5.21
C ARG A 384 -10.90 23.92 -4.14
N SER A 385 -9.95 23.70 -3.24
CA SER A 385 -10.07 22.90 -2.01
C SER A 385 -11.46 23.00 -1.38
N GLY A 386 -12.29 21.96 -1.56
CA GLY A 386 -13.68 21.89 -1.09
C GLY A 386 -14.57 20.86 -1.83
N GLU A 387 -14.32 20.60 -3.12
CA GLU A 387 -15.17 19.75 -3.99
C GLU A 387 -14.82 18.24 -4.00
N GLN A 388 -14.34 17.67 -2.89
CA GLN A 388 -14.08 16.21 -2.78
C GLN A 388 -15.35 15.36 -2.55
N GLN A 389 -16.54 15.97 -2.60
CA GLN A 389 -17.80 15.33 -2.22
C GLN A 389 -18.74 15.00 -3.39
N THR A 390 -18.40 15.37 -4.63
CA THR A 390 -19.32 15.21 -5.77
C THR A 390 -18.82 14.14 -6.74
N THR A 391 -19.69 13.23 -7.12
CA THR A 391 -19.45 12.26 -8.19
C THR A 391 -19.81 12.87 -9.54
N PHE A 392 -18.92 12.75 -10.52
CA PHE A 392 -19.11 13.30 -11.86
C PHE A 392 -19.23 12.19 -12.90
N LEU A 393 -20.10 12.39 -13.89
CA LEU A 393 -20.14 11.56 -15.10
C LEU A 393 -19.77 12.41 -16.30
N TRP A 394 -18.54 12.24 -16.77
CA TRP A 394 -17.99 12.95 -17.94
C TRP A 394 -18.37 12.22 -19.21
N ILE A 395 -19.08 12.90 -20.10
CA ILE A 395 -19.61 12.32 -21.34
C ILE A 395 -19.00 13.07 -22.50
N LYS A 396 -18.19 12.37 -23.31
CA LYS A 396 -17.45 13.01 -24.41
C LYS A 396 -18.37 13.68 -25.43
N MET A 397 -19.37 12.94 -25.93
CA MET A 397 -20.31 13.42 -26.96
C MET A 397 -21.67 12.72 -26.85
N GLN A 398 -21.68 11.41 -26.61
CA GLN A 398 -22.90 10.61 -26.51
C GLN A 398 -22.77 9.65 -25.34
N LEU A 399 -23.85 9.48 -24.59
CA LEU A 399 -23.97 8.50 -23.52
C LEU A 399 -23.74 7.08 -24.08
N PRO A 400 -23.04 6.17 -23.37
CA PRO A 400 -23.01 4.76 -23.74
C PRO A 400 -24.43 4.20 -23.88
N LYS A 401 -24.69 3.46 -24.96
CA LYS A 401 -26.03 3.02 -25.37
C LYS A 401 -26.74 2.24 -24.26
N ASP A 402 -26.02 1.35 -23.59
CA ASP A 402 -26.58 0.42 -22.62
C ASP A 402 -26.30 0.85 -21.17
N LEU A 403 -26.00 2.14 -20.92
CA LEU A 403 -25.81 2.66 -19.57
C LEU A 403 -27.14 3.01 -18.90
N PRO A 404 -27.59 2.25 -17.88
CA PRO A 404 -28.83 2.56 -17.16
C PRO A 404 -28.59 3.67 -16.13
N LEU A 405 -28.66 4.93 -16.56
CA LEU A 405 -28.42 6.12 -15.70
C LEU A 405 -29.20 6.09 -14.37
N LYS A 406 -30.48 5.69 -14.39
CA LYS A 406 -31.30 5.62 -13.18
C LYS A 406 -30.77 4.61 -12.17
N LYS A 407 -30.43 3.40 -12.63
CA LYS A 407 -29.82 2.37 -11.77
C LYS A 407 -28.46 2.84 -11.24
N LEU A 408 -27.67 3.52 -12.08
CA LEU A 408 -26.38 4.06 -11.65
C LEU A 408 -26.55 5.09 -10.52
N GLN A 409 -27.54 5.98 -10.63
CA GLN A 409 -27.88 6.96 -9.59
C GLN A 409 -28.35 6.31 -8.28
N GLU A 410 -29.07 5.18 -8.36
CA GLU A 410 -29.50 4.42 -7.17
C GLU A 410 -28.34 3.70 -6.45
N LEU A 411 -27.21 3.49 -7.14
CA LEU A 411 -26.06 2.76 -6.59
C LEU A 411 -25.11 3.65 -5.79
N VAL A 412 -25.04 4.94 -6.12
CA VAL A 412 -24.24 5.95 -5.41
C VAL A 412 -25.10 6.75 -4.43
N GLU A 413 -24.50 7.36 -3.41
CA GLU A 413 -25.22 8.17 -2.44
C GLU A 413 -25.27 9.66 -2.83
N THR A 414 -24.22 10.14 -3.49
CA THR A 414 -24.17 11.53 -3.94
C THR A 414 -24.85 11.70 -5.30
N GLU A 415 -25.37 12.90 -5.54
CA GLU A 415 -25.95 13.22 -6.84
C GLU A 415 -24.87 13.21 -7.93
N ILE A 416 -25.10 12.44 -8.99
CA ILE A 416 -24.19 12.37 -10.13
C ILE A 416 -24.34 13.63 -10.99
N GLN A 417 -23.30 14.46 -11.01
CA GLN A 417 -23.24 15.63 -11.89
C GLN A 417 -22.83 15.21 -13.31
N LEU A 418 -23.70 15.48 -14.29
CA LEU A 418 -23.45 15.19 -15.69
C LEU A 418 -22.64 16.30 -16.34
N VAL A 419 -21.50 15.97 -16.95
CA VAL A 419 -20.64 16.95 -17.63
C VAL A 419 -20.41 16.53 -19.08
N TRP A 420 -20.88 17.34 -20.02
CA TRP A 420 -20.83 17.05 -21.46
C TRP A 420 -19.54 17.58 -22.12
N GLN A 421 -18.41 17.01 -21.70
CA GLN A 421 -17.11 17.24 -22.31
C GLN A 421 -16.16 16.07 -22.01
N PRO A 422 -15.04 15.95 -22.74
CA PRO A 422 -13.99 15.01 -22.38
C PRO A 422 -13.48 15.28 -20.95
N GLY A 423 -13.43 14.25 -20.11
CA GLY A 423 -12.84 14.33 -18.77
C GLY A 423 -11.35 14.70 -18.81
N PRO A 424 -10.87 15.68 -18.03
CA PRO A 424 -9.44 15.92 -17.80
C PRO A 424 -8.96 14.95 -16.72
N PRO A 425 -7.79 14.28 -16.75
CA PRO A 425 -6.62 14.40 -17.64
C PRO A 425 -6.74 13.59 -18.95
N PRO A 426 -5.80 13.75 -19.91
CA PRO A 426 -5.85 13.07 -21.21
C PRO A 426 -6.01 11.56 -21.09
N ASN A 427 -6.95 11.01 -21.86
CA ASN A 427 -7.27 9.59 -21.91
C ASN A 427 -7.29 9.13 -23.39
N VAL A 428 -6.40 8.19 -23.74
CA VAL A 428 -6.27 7.66 -25.11
C VAL A 428 -7.51 6.88 -25.54
N GLN A 429 -8.11 6.07 -24.67
CA GLN A 429 -9.33 5.32 -24.91
C GLN A 429 -10.48 6.27 -25.23
N GLN A 430 -10.60 7.36 -24.46
CA GLN A 430 -11.59 8.41 -24.70
C GLN A 430 -11.32 9.14 -26.02
N LYS A 431 -10.06 9.52 -26.29
CA LYS A 431 -9.69 10.28 -27.51
C LYS A 431 -10.04 9.53 -28.79
N ILE A 432 -9.78 8.22 -28.82
CA ILE A 432 -10.00 7.36 -30.01
C ILE A 432 -11.48 7.00 -30.19
N SER A 433 -12.25 6.93 -29.10
CA SER A 433 -13.68 6.62 -29.15
C SER A 433 -14.47 7.73 -29.86
N ARG A 434 -15.19 7.39 -30.93
CA ARG A 434 -16.01 8.36 -31.69
C ARG A 434 -17.29 8.79 -30.97
N GLY A 435 -17.75 8.06 -29.97
CA GLY A 435 -19.00 8.31 -29.22
C GLY A 435 -19.27 7.18 -28.24
N GLY A 436 -20.30 7.31 -27.39
CA GLY A 436 -20.72 6.25 -26.47
C GLY A 436 -19.67 5.90 -25.40
N PHE A 437 -18.93 6.90 -24.94
CA PHE A 437 -17.86 6.75 -23.95
C PHE A 437 -18.08 7.75 -22.82
N ALA A 438 -18.18 7.24 -21.60
CA ALA A 438 -18.32 8.04 -20.39
C ALA A 438 -17.30 7.63 -19.32
N GLU A 439 -16.88 8.60 -18.50
CA GLU A 439 -16.04 8.37 -17.33
C GLU A 439 -16.81 8.71 -16.06
N LEU A 440 -16.99 7.72 -15.18
CA LEU A 440 -17.58 7.90 -13.86
C LEU A 440 -16.46 8.18 -12.86
N TRP A 441 -16.41 9.41 -12.39
CA TRP A 441 -15.45 9.91 -11.43
C TRP A 441 -16.09 9.91 -10.05
N LEU A 442 -15.79 8.88 -9.27
CA LEU A 442 -16.38 8.65 -7.96
C LEU A 442 -15.75 9.57 -6.91
N SER A 443 -16.59 10.08 -6.01
CA SER A 443 -16.13 10.65 -4.75
C SER A 443 -15.55 9.55 -3.84
N LYS A 444 -14.67 9.91 -2.88
CA LYS A 444 -14.16 8.94 -1.89
C LYS A 444 -15.32 8.28 -1.12
N LYS A 445 -16.41 9.01 -0.90
CA LYS A 445 -17.62 8.50 -0.23
C LYS A 445 -18.30 7.42 -1.07
N ASP A 446 -18.63 7.70 -2.33
CA ASP A 446 -19.34 6.74 -3.18
C ASP A 446 -18.49 5.54 -3.55
N ALA A 447 -17.16 5.72 -3.73
CA ALA A 447 -16.24 4.61 -3.91
C ALA A 447 -16.28 3.65 -2.70
N ASN A 448 -16.31 4.19 -1.47
CA ASN A 448 -16.44 3.38 -0.27
C ASN A 448 -17.82 2.73 -0.16
N THR A 449 -18.91 3.42 -0.52
CA THR A 449 -20.27 2.84 -0.55
C THR A 449 -20.33 1.65 -1.51
N LEU A 450 -19.78 1.78 -2.73
CA LEU A 450 -19.73 0.68 -3.70
C LEU A 450 -18.85 -0.47 -3.19
N ARG A 451 -17.69 -0.19 -2.60
CA ARG A 451 -16.84 -1.21 -1.98
C ARG A 451 -17.53 -1.93 -0.83
N ALA A 452 -18.30 -1.23 -0.01
CA ALA A 452 -19.05 -1.83 1.10
C ALA A 452 -20.22 -2.69 0.60
N LYS A 453 -20.94 -2.24 -0.44
CA LYS A 453 -21.98 -3.05 -1.11
C LYS A 453 -21.39 -4.33 -1.71
N PHE A 454 -20.26 -4.20 -2.40
CA PHE A 454 -19.48 -5.32 -2.91
C PHE A 454 -19.12 -6.29 -1.78
N ALA A 455 -18.49 -5.79 -0.71
CA ALA A 455 -18.10 -6.58 0.44
C ALA A 455 -19.27 -7.30 1.10
N THR A 456 -20.42 -6.64 1.25
CA THR A 456 -21.62 -7.23 1.87
C THR A 456 -22.18 -8.37 1.01
N ARG A 457 -22.14 -8.23 -0.32
CA ARG A 457 -22.58 -9.27 -1.25
C ARG A 457 -21.64 -10.48 -1.24
N THR A 458 -20.34 -10.25 -1.30
CA THR A 458 -19.33 -11.31 -1.31
C THR A 458 -19.25 -12.02 0.05
N LEU A 459 -19.39 -11.28 1.15
CA LEU A 459 -19.38 -11.82 2.52
C LEU A 459 -20.77 -12.26 3.02
N ALA A 460 -21.75 -12.49 2.15
CA ALA A 460 -23.13 -12.83 2.55
C ALA A 460 -23.26 -14.08 3.47
N SER A 461 -22.16 -14.82 3.66
CA SER A 461 -22.02 -15.97 4.57
C SER A 461 -21.31 -15.66 5.91
N TYR A 462 -20.66 -14.50 6.06
CA TYR A 462 -19.81 -14.12 7.20
C TYR A 462 -20.48 -13.04 8.08
N GLN A 463 -21.58 -13.41 8.74
CA GLN A 463 -22.05 -12.66 9.90
C GLN A 463 -21.14 -12.94 11.10
N GLN A 464 -20.23 -12.00 11.40
CA GLN A 464 -19.76 -11.62 12.74
C GLN A 464 -18.61 -10.61 12.61
N THR A 465 -18.93 -9.36 12.24
CA THR A 465 -17.97 -8.23 12.29
C THR A 465 -17.79 -7.68 13.72
N MET A 466 -18.50 -8.26 14.69
CA MET A 466 -18.45 -7.90 16.10
C MET A 466 -18.27 -9.15 16.95
N ALA A 467 -17.29 -9.11 17.84
CA ALA A 467 -17.25 -9.98 19.01
C ALA A 467 -17.55 -9.12 20.24
N LEU A 468 -18.66 -9.40 20.93
CA LEU A 468 -18.89 -8.89 22.28
C LEU A 468 -18.03 -9.73 23.22
N THR A 469 -17.04 -9.11 23.86
CA THR A 469 -16.21 -9.78 24.87
C THR A 469 -16.33 -9.04 26.19
N ASN A 470 -16.29 -9.78 27.30
CA ASN A 470 -16.28 -9.18 28.63
C ASN A 470 -14.99 -8.37 28.85
N SER A 471 -13.87 -8.77 28.25
CA SER A 471 -12.57 -8.10 28.35
C SER A 471 -11.71 -8.34 27.11
N LEU A 472 -11.13 -7.29 26.54
CA LEU A 472 -10.12 -7.41 25.48
C LEU A 472 -8.87 -8.12 25.99
N ALA A 473 -8.47 -7.82 27.23
CA ALA A 473 -7.26 -8.40 27.82
C ALA A 473 -7.37 -9.92 27.92
N ALA A 474 -8.49 -10.43 28.43
CA ALA A 474 -8.74 -11.87 28.52
C ALA A 474 -8.68 -12.54 27.14
N TRP A 475 -9.30 -11.92 26.13
CA TRP A 475 -9.29 -12.43 24.77
C TRP A 475 -7.85 -12.52 24.21
N LEU A 476 -7.03 -11.48 24.37
CA LEU A 476 -5.64 -11.48 23.91
C LEU A 476 -4.77 -12.55 24.59
N LEU A 477 -4.99 -12.79 25.89
CA LEU A 477 -4.26 -13.80 26.64
C LEU A 477 -4.65 -15.22 26.25
N GLU A 478 -5.89 -15.46 25.83
CA GLU A 478 -6.30 -16.74 25.25
C GLU A 478 -5.62 -16.97 23.89
N GLN A 479 -5.54 -15.95 23.04
CA GLN A 479 -4.88 -16.04 21.73
C GLN A 479 -3.39 -16.42 21.84
N LYS A 480 -2.71 -16.01 22.93
CA LYS A 480 -1.32 -16.41 23.21
C LYS A 480 -1.12 -17.94 23.19
N ARG A 481 -2.13 -18.73 23.59
CA ARG A 481 -2.05 -20.19 23.65
C ARG A 481 -1.94 -20.84 22.27
N ASN A 482 -2.40 -20.15 21.23
CA ASN A 482 -2.41 -20.62 19.85
C ASN A 482 -1.12 -20.28 19.07
N LEU A 483 -0.18 -19.56 19.69
CA LEU A 483 1.05 -19.14 19.03
C LEU A 483 2.04 -20.31 18.91
N PRO A 484 2.67 -20.52 17.73
CA PRO A 484 3.61 -21.61 17.54
C PRO A 484 4.86 -21.47 18.40
N LYS A 485 5.28 -22.61 18.96
CA LYS A 485 6.49 -22.73 19.78
C LYS A 485 7.76 -22.74 18.91
N ARG A 486 8.91 -22.74 19.58
CA ARG A 486 10.24 -22.85 18.96
C ARG A 486 10.34 -24.06 18.03
N GLY A 487 10.96 -23.87 16.86
CA GLY A 487 11.31 -24.95 15.93
C GLY A 487 10.15 -25.62 15.19
N THR A 488 8.95 -25.04 15.18
CA THR A 488 7.78 -25.65 14.52
C THR A 488 7.82 -25.59 12.99
N GLY A 489 8.58 -24.66 12.41
CA GLY A 489 8.64 -24.46 10.95
C GLY A 489 7.35 -23.92 10.33
N LEU A 490 6.37 -23.52 11.13
CA LEU A 490 5.03 -23.10 10.65
C LEU A 490 4.97 -21.66 10.11
N TYR A 491 5.98 -20.83 10.39
CA TYR A 491 6.03 -19.45 9.92
C TYR A 491 6.22 -19.37 8.41
N GLN A 492 5.36 -18.59 7.74
CA GLN A 492 5.48 -18.28 6.33
C GLN A 492 5.86 -16.82 6.19
N ALA A 493 6.99 -16.48 5.56
CA ALA A 493 7.36 -15.08 5.37
C ALA A 493 6.41 -14.40 4.35
N PRO A 494 5.97 -13.15 4.59
CA PRO A 494 5.13 -12.43 3.66
C PRO A 494 5.91 -12.07 2.38
N THR A 495 5.24 -12.13 1.23
CA THR A 495 5.81 -11.62 -0.03
C THR A 495 5.74 -10.09 -0.08
N PRO A 496 6.60 -9.41 -0.87
CA PRO A 496 6.50 -7.97 -1.05
C PRO A 496 5.12 -7.51 -1.55
N ALA A 497 4.49 -8.29 -2.43
CA ALA A 497 3.15 -8.00 -2.94
C ALA A 497 2.09 -8.05 -1.82
N GLN A 498 2.16 -9.05 -0.92
CA GLN A 498 1.28 -9.14 0.24
C GLN A 498 1.47 -7.96 1.21
N LEU A 499 2.72 -7.53 1.44
CA LEU A 499 3.02 -6.35 2.26
C LEU A 499 2.48 -5.06 1.63
N LEU A 500 2.65 -4.87 0.32
CA LEU A 500 2.10 -3.70 -0.38
C LEU A 500 0.57 -3.70 -0.39
N TYR A 501 -0.04 -4.86 -0.64
CA TYR A 501 -1.48 -5.03 -0.61
C TYR A 501 -2.05 -4.70 0.77
N ILE A 502 -1.51 -5.28 1.84
CA ILE A 502 -2.05 -5.03 3.20
C ILE A 502 -1.81 -3.59 3.65
N ASP A 503 -0.69 -2.96 3.25
CA ASP A 503 -0.45 -1.54 3.48
C ASP A 503 -1.58 -0.69 2.86
N LYS A 504 -1.83 -0.87 1.56
CA LYS A 504 -2.72 -0.01 0.78
C LYS A 504 -4.20 -0.30 0.96
N GLU A 505 -4.58 -1.57 1.08
CA GLU A 505 -5.99 -1.99 1.09
C GLU A 505 -6.57 -2.20 2.50
N VAL A 506 -5.69 -2.34 3.52
CA VAL A 506 -6.12 -2.62 4.90
C VAL A 506 -5.59 -1.58 5.89
N LEU A 507 -4.27 -1.49 6.08
CA LEU A 507 -3.67 -0.71 7.17
C LEU A 507 -3.82 0.81 6.99
N THR A 508 -3.48 1.34 5.80
CA THR A 508 -3.65 2.77 5.50
C THR A 508 -5.12 3.21 5.61
N PRO A 509 -6.10 2.52 4.98
CA PRO A 509 -7.50 2.86 5.18
C PRO A 509 -7.99 2.71 6.63
N LEU A 510 -7.45 1.74 7.37
CA LEU A 510 -7.75 1.59 8.79
C LEU A 510 -7.22 2.80 9.58
N MET A 511 -6.02 3.29 9.27
CA MET A 511 -5.48 4.51 9.90
C MET A 511 -6.34 5.72 9.58
N ASP A 512 -6.77 5.88 8.32
CA ASP A 512 -7.72 6.91 7.90
C ASP A 512 -9.05 6.84 8.68
N LEU A 513 -9.56 5.63 8.91
CA LEU A 513 -10.81 5.40 9.64
C LEU A 513 -10.67 5.86 11.10
N VAL A 514 -9.58 5.45 11.76
CA VAL A 514 -9.40 5.76 13.19
C VAL A 514 -8.86 7.16 13.43
N SER A 515 -8.24 7.82 12.45
CA SER A 515 -7.62 9.14 12.62
C SER A 515 -8.63 10.26 12.82
N GLY A 516 -8.50 11.01 13.93
CA GLY A 516 -9.27 12.23 14.18
C GLY A 516 -10.76 12.03 14.51
N LYS A 517 -11.19 10.79 14.72
CA LYS A 517 -12.56 10.45 15.16
C LYS A 517 -12.51 9.48 16.33
N GLU A 518 -13.31 9.79 17.35
CA GLU A 518 -13.61 8.84 18.42
C GLU A 518 -14.93 8.17 18.06
N PHE A 519 -14.94 6.84 18.12
CA PHE A 519 -16.15 6.06 17.92
C PHE A 519 -16.67 5.54 19.24
N GLY A 520 -18.00 5.51 19.37
CA GLY A 520 -18.74 4.71 20.34
C GLY A 520 -19.33 3.45 19.69
N ALA A 521 -20.58 3.13 20.02
CA ALA A 521 -21.28 1.95 19.53
C ALA A 521 -21.61 2.02 18.02
N GLU A 522 -21.56 3.19 17.40
CA GLU A 522 -21.79 3.37 15.95
C GLU A 522 -20.72 2.71 15.09
N LEU A 523 -19.53 2.41 15.64
CA LEU A 523 -18.49 1.65 14.94
C LEU A 523 -19.01 0.29 14.43
N LEU A 524 -19.97 -0.30 15.15
CA LEU A 524 -20.54 -1.62 14.88
C LEU A 524 -21.21 -1.72 13.50
N HIS A 525 -21.73 -0.61 12.99
CA HIS A 525 -22.44 -0.54 11.71
C HIS A 525 -21.62 0.18 10.65
N ASN A 526 -20.31 0.35 10.89
CA ASN A 526 -19.45 1.08 9.98
C ASN A 526 -19.18 0.26 8.71
N GLN A 527 -19.72 0.74 7.59
CA GLN A 527 -19.55 0.11 6.27
C GLN A 527 -18.09 -0.06 5.86
N MET A 528 -17.19 0.83 6.31
CA MET A 528 -15.77 0.73 6.02
C MET A 528 -15.11 -0.47 6.71
N LEU A 529 -15.59 -0.88 7.90
CA LEU A 529 -15.07 -2.08 8.56
C LEU A 529 -15.42 -3.36 7.78
N VAL A 530 -16.62 -3.42 7.19
CA VAL A 530 -17.01 -4.55 6.32
C VAL A 530 -16.11 -4.62 5.09
N ALA A 531 -15.85 -3.46 4.47
CA ALA A 531 -14.94 -3.34 3.33
C ALA A 531 -13.48 -3.73 3.68
N LEU A 532 -12.98 -3.30 4.84
CA LEU A 532 -11.67 -3.67 5.35
C LEU A 532 -11.55 -5.17 5.65
N ASN A 533 -12.60 -5.76 6.21
CA ASN A 533 -12.64 -7.19 6.49
C ASN A 533 -12.56 -8.01 5.21
N LEU A 534 -13.29 -7.64 4.16
CA LEU A 534 -13.18 -8.31 2.85
C LEU A 534 -11.73 -8.31 2.36
N SER A 535 -11.10 -7.13 2.33
CA SER A 535 -9.73 -7.00 1.84
C SER A 535 -8.73 -7.80 2.66
N ALA A 536 -8.89 -7.85 3.99
CA ALA A 536 -8.04 -8.66 4.85
C ALA A 536 -8.24 -10.17 4.63
N ASN A 537 -9.47 -10.62 4.36
CA ASN A 537 -9.77 -12.05 4.16
C ASN A 537 -9.02 -12.63 2.95
N VAL A 538 -8.78 -11.82 1.90
CA VAL A 538 -8.01 -12.23 0.72
C VAL A 538 -6.61 -12.74 1.09
N ILE A 539 -6.00 -12.17 2.12
CA ILE A 539 -4.67 -12.58 2.61
C ILE A 539 -4.73 -13.48 3.85
N GLY A 540 -5.91 -13.99 4.22
CA GLY A 540 -6.11 -14.87 5.37
C GLY A 540 -6.21 -14.15 6.73
N TYR A 541 -6.46 -12.84 6.73
CA TYR A 541 -6.71 -12.04 7.94
C TYR A 541 -8.18 -11.69 8.09
N ARG A 542 -8.60 -11.35 9.30
CA ARG A 542 -9.90 -10.72 9.56
C ARG A 542 -9.71 -9.37 10.21
N VAL A 543 -10.62 -8.44 9.90
CA VAL A 543 -10.75 -7.15 10.57
C VAL A 543 -12.14 -7.08 11.19
N PHE A 544 -12.21 -6.92 12.50
CA PHE A 544 -13.48 -6.88 13.21
C PHE A 544 -13.37 -5.94 14.42
N SER A 545 -14.53 -5.54 14.93
CA SER A 545 -14.60 -4.71 16.13
C SER A 545 -14.85 -5.57 17.38
N ILE A 546 -14.22 -5.18 18.48
CA ILE A 546 -14.48 -5.69 19.82
C ILE A 546 -15.02 -4.52 20.65
N TRP A 547 -16.16 -4.74 21.29
CA TRP A 547 -16.66 -3.84 22.33
C TRP A 547 -16.28 -4.40 23.69
N ASP A 548 -15.33 -3.75 24.36
CA ASP A 548 -14.92 -4.14 25.71
C ASP A 548 -15.94 -3.61 26.72
N LEU A 549 -16.70 -4.53 27.34
CA LEU A 549 -17.78 -4.18 28.25
C LEU A 549 -17.30 -3.53 29.56
N GLN A 550 -16.05 -3.75 29.96
CA GLN A 550 -15.48 -3.20 31.20
C GLN A 550 -14.99 -1.77 31.00
N THR A 551 -14.19 -1.54 29.95
CA THR A 551 -13.64 -0.21 29.64
C THR A 551 -14.60 0.66 28.82
N GLN A 552 -15.75 0.09 28.40
CA GLN A 552 -16.72 0.73 27.51
C GLN A 552 -16.06 1.35 26.26
N SER A 553 -15.00 0.71 25.77
CA SER A 553 -14.17 1.22 24.71
C SER A 553 -14.22 0.30 23.50
N PRO A 554 -14.44 0.85 22.28
CA PRO A 554 -14.37 0.05 21.07
C PRO A 554 -12.92 -0.12 20.61
N TYR A 555 -12.60 -1.32 20.16
CA TYR A 555 -11.34 -1.69 19.56
C TYR A 555 -11.56 -2.30 18.17
N ILE A 556 -10.62 -2.10 17.27
CA ILE A 556 -10.56 -2.78 15.98
C ILE A 556 -9.38 -3.74 16.03
N VAL A 557 -9.62 -5.00 15.70
CA VAL A 557 -8.62 -6.06 15.74
C VAL A 557 -8.35 -6.57 14.34
N VAL A 558 -7.07 -6.66 13.99
CA VAL A 558 -6.54 -7.26 12.78
C VAL A 558 -5.76 -8.50 13.17
N THR A 559 -6.27 -9.68 12.83
CA THR A 559 -5.68 -10.97 13.24
C THR A 559 -6.04 -12.07 12.26
N GLU A 560 -5.33 -13.18 12.29
CA GLU A 560 -5.72 -14.38 11.55
C GLU A 560 -6.92 -15.07 12.24
N PRO A 561 -7.93 -15.55 11.50
CA PRO A 561 -9.05 -16.31 12.07
C PRO A 561 -8.58 -17.59 12.78
N ASP A 562 -9.22 -17.93 13.89
CA ASP A 562 -8.84 -19.11 14.68
C ASP A 562 -9.01 -20.43 13.92
N GLU A 563 -10.08 -20.53 13.13
CA GLU A 563 -10.47 -21.70 12.34
C GLU A 563 -9.80 -21.77 10.95
N SER A 564 -8.90 -20.83 10.63
CA SER A 564 -8.25 -20.82 9.31
C SER A 564 -7.38 -22.07 9.14
N PRO A 565 -7.56 -22.85 8.04
CA PRO A 565 -6.77 -24.05 7.78
C PRO A 565 -5.30 -23.74 7.45
N VAL A 566 -4.99 -22.50 7.06
CA VAL A 566 -3.62 -22.04 6.76
C VAL A 566 -3.34 -20.75 7.52
N LYS A 567 -2.60 -20.87 8.63
CA LYS A 567 -2.09 -19.73 9.40
C LYS A 567 -0.63 -19.44 9.01
N LYS A 568 -0.31 -18.16 8.88
CA LYS A 568 1.00 -17.61 8.49
C LYS A 568 1.79 -17.09 9.69
N TYR A 569 1.09 -16.75 10.77
CA TYR A 569 1.62 -16.33 12.06
C TYR A 569 2.35 -14.97 12.03
N TRP A 570 1.78 -13.99 11.31
CA TRP A 570 2.39 -12.66 11.22
C TRP A 570 2.06 -11.71 12.38
N GLY A 571 1.08 -12.04 13.23
CA GLY A 571 0.77 -11.28 14.45
C GLY A 571 -0.68 -10.86 14.61
N THR A 572 -0.93 -10.18 15.71
CA THR A 572 -2.23 -9.62 16.09
C THR A 572 -2.04 -8.14 16.40
N TYR A 573 -2.91 -7.30 15.83
CA TYR A 573 -2.82 -5.84 15.95
C TYR A 573 -4.16 -5.29 16.43
N VAL A 574 -4.12 -4.49 17.49
CA VAL A 574 -5.31 -3.93 18.13
C VAL A 574 -5.24 -2.41 18.11
N PHE A 575 -6.27 -1.77 17.57
CA PHE A 575 -6.38 -0.32 17.45
C PHE A 575 -7.54 0.17 18.30
N ARG A 576 -7.28 1.12 19.20
CA ARG A 576 -8.32 1.75 20.01
C ARG A 576 -9.09 2.76 19.15
N ALA A 577 -10.39 2.55 19.02
CA ALA A 577 -11.27 3.41 18.24
C ALA A 577 -12.00 4.49 19.08
N GLY A 578 -12.02 4.34 20.41
CA GLY A 578 -12.50 5.37 21.35
C GLY A 578 -11.41 6.36 21.79
N LYS A 579 -11.62 6.99 22.95
CA LYS A 579 -10.66 7.92 23.58
C LYS A 579 -9.31 7.24 23.80
N ARG A 580 -8.24 7.91 23.36
CA ARG A 580 -6.88 7.35 23.36
C ARG A 580 -5.79 8.39 23.52
N GLN A 581 -4.63 7.93 23.97
CA GLN A 581 -3.39 8.70 24.07
C GLN A 581 -2.40 8.26 22.97
N PRO A 582 -1.44 9.12 22.58
CA PRO A 582 -0.52 8.86 21.46
C PRO A 582 0.62 7.88 21.81
N TYR A 583 0.29 6.78 22.50
CA TYR A 583 1.19 5.70 22.86
C TYR A 583 0.93 4.47 21.99
N ILE A 584 1.98 3.90 21.43
CA ILE A 584 1.94 2.66 20.63
C ILE A 584 2.70 1.59 21.42
N ILE A 585 2.04 0.49 21.78
CA ILE A 585 2.66 -0.59 22.54
C ILE A 585 3.04 -1.74 21.62
N GLU A 586 4.27 -2.22 21.72
CA GLU A 586 4.80 -3.29 20.89
C GLU A 586 5.32 -4.45 21.76
N VAL A 587 4.88 -5.67 21.44
CA VAL A 587 5.34 -6.91 22.06
C VAL A 587 5.94 -7.82 20.98
N PRO A 588 7.24 -7.66 20.66
CA PRO A 588 7.85 -8.35 19.53
C PRO A 588 8.18 -9.82 19.79
N ARG A 589 8.24 -10.27 21.06
CA ARG A 589 8.61 -11.65 21.42
C ARG A 589 7.74 -12.23 22.56
N PRO A 590 6.40 -12.32 22.38
CA PRO A 590 5.45 -12.62 23.46
C PRO A 590 5.62 -14.01 24.09
N LEU A 591 6.17 -14.99 23.35
CA LEU A 591 6.44 -16.34 23.86
C LEU A 591 7.86 -16.52 24.42
N PHE A 592 8.87 -15.99 23.72
CA PHE A 592 10.27 -16.18 24.11
C PHE A 592 10.62 -15.35 25.35
N GLU A 593 10.16 -14.10 25.39
CA GLU A 593 10.33 -13.20 26.53
C GLU A 593 9.08 -13.32 27.41
N MET A 594 9.06 -14.35 28.28
CA MET A 594 7.89 -14.70 29.10
C MET A 594 7.27 -13.49 29.83
N ASN A 595 5.93 -13.44 29.92
CA ASN A 595 5.13 -12.42 30.57
C ASN A 595 5.25 -10.97 30.02
N THR A 596 5.95 -10.76 28.89
CA THR A 596 6.01 -9.44 28.23
C THR A 596 4.68 -9.04 27.58
N LEU A 597 3.91 -10.02 27.08
CA LEU A 597 2.57 -9.76 26.53
C LEU A 597 1.62 -9.27 27.61
N GLU A 598 1.59 -9.94 28.75
CA GLU A 598 0.76 -9.59 29.90
C GLU A 598 1.05 -8.17 30.39
N PHE A 599 2.33 -7.78 30.46
CA PHE A 599 2.71 -6.42 30.77
C PHE A 599 2.30 -5.43 29.66
N GLY A 600 2.47 -5.78 28.39
CA GLY A 600 2.06 -4.93 27.26
C GLY A 600 0.55 -4.68 27.22
N VAL A 601 -0.27 -5.69 27.52
CA VAL A 601 -1.74 -5.55 27.65
C VAL A 601 -2.10 -4.63 28.81
N PHE A 602 -1.48 -4.82 29.97
CA PHE A 602 -1.64 -3.92 31.13
C PHE A 602 -1.30 -2.47 30.74
N LEU A 603 -0.15 -2.26 30.09
CA LEU A 603 0.32 -0.94 29.71
C LEU A 603 -0.60 -0.26 28.68
N MET A 604 -1.16 -1.02 27.73
CA MET A 604 -2.12 -0.51 26.76
C MET A 604 -3.39 0.03 27.44
N GLN A 605 -3.91 -0.70 28.43
CA GLN A 605 -5.09 -0.27 29.17
C GLN A 605 -4.78 0.95 30.04
N GLU A 606 -3.67 0.91 30.78
CA GLU A 606 -3.32 1.93 31.77
C GLU A 606 -2.96 3.27 31.13
N LEU A 607 -2.27 3.26 29.98
CA LEU A 607 -1.93 4.49 29.25
C LEU A 607 -3.05 4.97 28.32
N GLU A 608 -4.20 4.27 28.25
CA GLU A 608 -5.20 4.46 27.20
C GLU A 608 -4.56 4.47 25.79
N ALA A 609 -3.60 3.57 25.55
CA ALA A 609 -2.79 3.55 24.34
C ALA A 609 -3.64 3.37 23.08
N GLU A 610 -3.22 4.01 21.99
CA GLU A 610 -3.96 3.94 20.72
C GLU A 610 -3.78 2.62 19.99
N ASN A 611 -2.68 1.91 20.23
CA ASN A 611 -2.40 0.65 19.58
C ASN A 611 -1.63 -0.33 20.47
N LEU A 612 -1.89 -1.62 20.26
CA LEU A 612 -1.06 -2.73 20.71
C LEU A 612 -0.75 -3.65 19.52
N SER A 613 0.54 -3.90 19.29
CA SER A 613 1.06 -4.79 18.25
C SER A 613 1.76 -5.99 18.87
N ILE A 614 1.34 -7.20 18.51
CA ILE A 614 1.82 -8.45 19.09
C ILE A 614 2.38 -9.33 17.95
N ALA A 615 3.64 -9.74 18.06
CA ALA A 615 4.24 -10.64 17.09
C ALA A 615 3.58 -12.04 17.16
N GLY A 616 3.34 -12.66 16.01
CA GLY A 616 2.54 -13.88 15.90
C GLY A 616 3.28 -15.18 16.25
N ILE A 617 4.56 -15.12 16.62
CA ILE A 617 5.35 -16.34 16.76
C ILE A 617 6.59 -16.18 17.65
N HIS A 618 7.15 -17.32 18.08
CA HIS A 618 8.46 -17.43 18.71
C HIS A 618 9.60 -17.13 17.72
N ASN A 619 10.67 -16.44 18.13
CA ASN A 619 11.72 -15.93 17.24
C ASN A 619 12.50 -17.03 16.45
N PRO A 620 13.04 -18.11 17.06
CA PRO A 620 13.54 -19.28 16.33
C PRO A 620 12.43 -20.30 16.02
N ALA A 621 11.28 -19.86 15.50
CA ALA A 621 10.28 -20.79 15.00
C ALA A 621 10.67 -21.40 13.65
N ASN A 622 11.49 -20.70 12.85
CA ASN A 622 12.08 -21.23 11.64
C ASN A 622 13.63 -21.21 11.67
N PRO A 623 14.30 -22.15 10.99
CA PRO A 623 15.77 -22.23 10.99
C PRO A 623 16.45 -21.00 10.35
N ALA A 624 15.78 -20.37 9.38
CA ALA A 624 16.31 -19.23 8.63
C ALA A 624 16.24 -17.88 9.40
N GLY A 625 15.67 -17.86 10.62
CA GLY A 625 15.57 -16.64 11.43
C GLY A 625 14.63 -15.57 10.88
N MET A 626 13.78 -15.91 9.90
CA MET A 626 12.81 -14.97 9.30
C MET A 626 11.59 -14.70 10.19
N ALA A 627 11.38 -15.53 11.23
CA ALA A 627 10.30 -15.36 12.19
C ALA A 627 10.60 -14.28 13.25
N ASP A 628 11.86 -13.84 13.38
CA ASP A 628 12.24 -12.80 14.34
C ASP A 628 12.00 -11.41 13.76
N VAL A 629 10.97 -10.73 14.25
CA VAL A 629 10.55 -9.39 13.77
C VAL A 629 11.57 -8.29 14.07
N LEU A 630 12.52 -8.56 14.98
CA LEU A 630 13.59 -7.64 15.36
C LEU A 630 14.89 -7.87 14.59
N ASN A 631 14.95 -8.90 13.74
CA ASN A 631 16.15 -9.23 12.99
C ASN A 631 16.41 -8.16 11.90
N PRO A 632 17.52 -7.41 11.94
CA PRO A 632 17.82 -6.38 10.95
C PRO A 632 18.01 -6.94 9.53
N LEU A 633 18.34 -8.24 9.40
CA LEU A 633 18.48 -8.91 8.10
C LEU A 633 17.12 -9.29 7.49
N ASN A 634 16.03 -9.19 8.25
CA ASN A 634 14.68 -9.45 7.77
C ASN A 634 13.70 -8.33 8.16
N PRO A 635 13.82 -7.13 7.56
CA PRO A 635 12.91 -6.03 7.86
C PRO A 635 11.49 -6.26 7.32
N SER A 636 11.32 -7.14 6.32
CA SER A 636 10.08 -7.39 5.60
C SER A 636 9.12 -8.32 6.38
N THR A 637 8.59 -7.84 7.49
CA THR A 637 7.54 -8.51 8.28
C THR A 637 6.31 -7.64 8.39
N LEU A 638 5.13 -8.24 8.59
CA LEU A 638 3.92 -7.46 8.84
C LEU A 638 4.04 -6.61 10.12
N PHE A 639 4.74 -7.12 11.15
CA PHE A 639 4.96 -6.39 12.40
C PHE A 639 5.69 -5.06 12.14
N ASN A 640 6.76 -5.10 11.34
CA ASN A 640 7.50 -3.90 10.96
C ASN A 640 6.69 -3.00 10.03
N LEU A 641 5.87 -3.57 9.14
CA LEU A 641 4.99 -2.77 8.28
C LEU A 641 3.94 -2.01 9.10
N VAL A 642 3.30 -2.65 10.08
CA VAL A 642 2.31 -1.99 10.95
C VAL A 642 2.96 -0.83 11.72
N HIS A 643 4.14 -1.05 12.29
CA HIS A 643 4.95 0.01 12.91
C HIS A 643 5.16 1.19 11.93
N GLN A 644 5.63 0.91 10.71
CA GLN A 644 5.89 1.94 9.70
C GLN A 644 4.62 2.72 9.34
N VAL A 645 3.52 2.02 9.05
CA VAL A 645 2.26 2.65 8.64
C VAL A 645 1.72 3.56 9.73
N GLN A 646 1.76 3.14 11.01
CA GLN A 646 1.29 3.98 12.13
C GLN A 646 2.09 5.29 12.25
N LEU A 647 3.41 5.21 12.14
CA LEU A 647 4.25 6.41 12.23
C LEU A 647 4.14 7.29 10.98
N ARG A 648 4.01 6.69 9.79
CA ARG A 648 3.84 7.39 8.52
C ARG A 648 2.52 8.14 8.45
N GLU A 649 1.40 7.48 8.73
CA GLU A 649 0.06 8.06 8.60
C GLU A 649 -0.24 9.10 9.70
N SER A 650 0.47 9.04 10.83
CA SER A 650 0.37 10.08 11.87
C SER A 650 1.09 11.39 11.52
N LYS A 651 1.83 11.45 10.40
CA LYS A 651 2.51 12.64 9.88
C LYS A 651 3.37 13.30 10.97
N SER A 652 3.12 14.57 11.30
CA SER A 652 3.84 15.34 12.31
C SER A 652 3.27 15.23 13.72
N THR A 653 2.16 14.49 13.91
CA THR A 653 1.50 14.30 15.22
C THR A 653 2.42 13.55 16.16
N PRO A 654 2.76 14.06 17.35
CA PRO A 654 3.67 13.37 18.25
C PRO A 654 3.20 11.96 18.62
N LYS A 655 4.10 10.97 18.60
CA LYS A 655 3.84 9.60 19.08
C LYS A 655 5.02 9.07 19.88
N LEU A 656 4.72 8.22 20.85
CA LEU A 656 5.72 7.47 21.59
C LEU A 656 5.47 5.97 21.41
N VAL A 657 6.43 5.28 20.77
CA VAL A 657 6.45 3.83 20.64
C VAL A 657 7.12 3.23 21.88
N ILE A 658 6.51 2.22 22.47
CA ILE A 658 6.99 1.55 23.68
C ILE A 658 7.08 0.05 23.41
N GLN A 659 8.30 -0.46 23.28
CA GLN A 659 8.58 -1.88 23.11
C GLN A 659 8.73 -2.57 24.47
N CYS A 660 7.90 -3.56 24.75
CA CYS A 660 7.98 -4.38 25.95
C CYS A 660 8.91 -5.58 25.68
N ARG A 661 10.05 -5.62 26.36
CA ARG A 661 11.09 -6.64 26.19
C ARG A 661 11.47 -7.29 27.51
N GLY A 662 11.93 -8.53 27.46
CA GLY A 662 12.49 -9.22 28.63
C GLY A 662 14.02 -9.18 28.60
N TYR A 663 14.65 -8.89 29.73
CA TYR A 663 16.08 -9.14 29.90
C TYR A 663 16.36 -10.17 31.00
N SER A 664 17.59 -10.69 30.97
CA SER A 664 18.14 -11.61 31.95
C SER A 664 19.50 -11.07 32.38
N PRO A 665 19.65 -10.56 33.61
CA PRO A 665 20.90 -9.98 34.08
C PRO A 665 22.02 -11.02 34.02
N GLN A 666 23.15 -10.65 33.41
CA GLN A 666 24.30 -11.53 33.25
C GLN A 666 25.08 -11.73 34.57
N ILE A 667 24.93 -10.78 35.50
CA ILE A 667 25.61 -10.76 36.80
C ILE A 667 24.53 -10.72 37.89
N VAL A 668 24.60 -11.66 38.84
CA VAL A 668 23.74 -11.67 40.02
C VAL A 668 24.22 -10.57 40.96
N THR A 669 23.66 -9.36 40.79
CA THR A 669 23.81 -8.27 41.74
C THR A 669 22.57 -8.21 42.64
N THR A 670 22.71 -7.65 43.84
CA THR A 670 21.61 -7.54 44.81
C THR A 670 20.61 -6.44 44.48
N ASN A 671 20.91 -5.57 43.52
CA ASN A 671 20.08 -4.42 43.17
C ASN A 671 19.85 -4.34 41.66
N ILE A 672 19.04 -5.27 41.15
CA ILE A 672 18.64 -5.32 39.74
C ILE A 672 17.38 -4.45 39.61
N PRO A 673 17.40 -3.39 38.78
CA PRO A 673 16.22 -2.55 38.59
C PRO A 673 15.05 -3.36 38.01
N GLU A 674 13.81 -2.97 38.30
CA GLU A 674 12.65 -3.66 37.73
C GLU A 674 12.59 -3.47 36.20
N ILE A 675 12.92 -2.27 35.74
CA ILE A 675 12.84 -1.87 34.34
C ILE A 675 14.11 -1.11 33.93
N LEU A 676 14.76 -1.53 32.84
CA LEU A 676 15.72 -0.68 32.13
C LEU A 676 15.04 0.00 30.95
N ILE A 677 15.16 1.32 30.85
CA ILE A 677 14.59 2.13 29.77
C ILE A 677 15.68 2.49 28.78
N SER A 678 15.49 2.14 27.53
CA SER A 678 16.43 2.42 26.46
C SER A 678 15.77 3.28 25.39
N SER A 679 16.32 4.47 25.13
CA SER A 679 15.85 5.36 24.07
C SER A 679 16.54 5.05 22.76
N ALA A 680 15.80 4.99 21.65
CA ALA A 680 16.39 4.78 20.32
C ALA A 680 17.35 5.91 19.90
N THR A 681 17.17 7.11 20.44
CA THR A 681 18.04 8.28 20.22
C THR A 681 19.20 8.34 21.21
N GLY A 682 19.28 7.40 22.17
CA GLY A 682 20.30 7.40 23.22
C GLY A 682 20.09 8.47 24.30
N THR A 683 18.94 9.14 24.34
CA THR A 683 18.64 10.18 25.34
C THR A 683 18.46 9.60 26.74
N SER A 684 19.04 10.27 27.74
CA SER A 684 18.79 10.01 29.16
C SER A 684 17.62 10.84 29.69
N GLU A 685 17.16 10.54 30.91
CA GLU A 685 16.07 11.25 31.60
C GLU A 685 16.26 12.77 31.64
N GLU A 686 17.47 13.23 31.97
CA GLU A 686 17.82 14.66 32.09
C GLU A 686 17.92 15.38 30.74
N GLN A 687 18.08 14.64 29.64
CA GLN A 687 18.30 15.17 28.28
C GLN A 687 17.05 15.10 27.40
N THR A 688 15.91 14.67 27.95
CA THR A 688 14.71 14.41 27.16
C THR A 688 13.77 15.62 27.11
N ASP A 689 13.69 16.25 25.93
CA ASP A 689 12.77 17.36 25.64
C ASP A 689 11.35 16.89 25.22
N SER A 690 11.12 15.58 25.11
CA SER A 690 9.84 15.01 24.68
C SER A 690 8.79 15.04 25.81
N ALA A 691 7.75 15.84 25.63
CA ALA A 691 6.62 15.93 26.56
C ALA A 691 5.89 14.59 26.75
N LEU A 692 5.86 13.73 25.72
CA LEU A 692 5.23 12.40 25.82
C LEU A 692 6.04 11.46 26.71
N ILE A 693 7.38 11.50 26.62
CA ILE A 693 8.25 10.71 27.49
C ILE A 693 8.12 11.20 28.94
N GLN A 694 8.13 12.53 29.18
CA GLN A 694 7.96 13.07 30.53
C GLN A 694 6.60 12.68 31.15
N LYS A 695 5.51 12.74 30.36
CA LYS A 695 4.19 12.27 30.80
C LYS A 695 4.17 10.77 31.11
N PHE A 696 4.85 9.97 30.30
CA PHE A 696 5.00 8.54 30.51
C PHE A 696 5.80 8.23 31.79
N LEU A 697 6.94 8.90 32.02
CA LEU A 697 7.74 8.73 33.23
C LEU A 697 6.99 9.18 34.48
N HIS A 698 6.23 10.28 34.41
CA HIS A 698 5.34 10.70 35.50
C HIS A 698 4.34 9.59 35.86
N HIS A 699 3.77 8.93 34.85
CA HIS A 699 2.86 7.81 35.05
C HIS A 699 3.56 6.61 35.72
N PHE A 700 4.79 6.27 35.31
CA PHE A 700 5.59 5.21 35.95
C PHE A 700 5.92 5.50 37.41
N ASN A 701 6.21 6.77 37.73
CA ASN A 701 6.42 7.22 39.10
C ASN A 701 5.15 7.08 39.96
N LEU A 702 3.96 7.36 39.41
CA LEU A 702 2.70 7.11 40.09
C LEU A 702 2.46 5.61 40.37
N LEU A 703 2.90 4.74 39.45
CA LEU A 703 2.87 3.28 39.63
C LEU A 703 4.00 2.74 40.52
N LYS A 704 4.87 3.63 41.01
CA LYS A 704 6.05 3.32 41.84
C LYS A 704 7.00 2.30 41.20
N PHE A 705 7.06 2.22 39.87
CA PHE A 705 7.97 1.29 39.20
C PHE A 705 9.42 1.74 39.41
N ASP A 706 10.30 0.80 39.76
CA ASP A 706 11.73 1.07 39.86
C ASP A 706 12.37 0.96 38.46
N TYR A 707 12.80 2.08 37.90
CA TYR A 707 13.37 2.13 36.57
C TYR A 707 14.72 2.83 36.53
N LYS A 708 15.57 2.42 35.58
CA LYS A 708 16.83 3.07 35.28
C LYS A 708 17.02 3.21 33.78
N PHE A 709 17.52 4.36 33.31
CA PHE A 709 17.92 4.51 31.91
C PHE A 709 19.19 3.71 31.59
N VAL A 710 19.26 3.16 30.38
CA VAL A 710 20.44 2.46 29.87
C VAL A 710 21.55 3.48 29.68
N ASP A 711 22.66 3.28 30.38
CA ASP A 711 23.81 4.19 30.48
C ASP A 711 25.14 3.52 30.07
N GLY A 712 25.09 2.27 29.61
CA GLY A 712 26.27 1.47 29.28
C GLY A 712 27.01 0.90 30.49
N SER A 713 26.49 1.08 31.72
CA SER A 713 27.00 0.40 32.91
C SER A 713 26.93 -1.13 32.76
N LEU A 714 27.69 -1.88 33.57
CA LEU A 714 27.73 -3.35 33.53
C LEU A 714 26.36 -4.04 33.58
N ILE A 715 25.36 -3.42 34.23
CA ILE A 715 24.00 -3.96 34.33
C ILE A 715 23.17 -3.67 33.07
N SER A 716 23.46 -2.57 32.36
CA SER A 716 22.68 -2.08 31.22
C SER A 716 23.33 -2.33 29.85
N ALA A 717 24.61 -2.70 29.81
CA ALA A 717 25.36 -2.99 28.59
C ALA A 717 24.71 -4.10 27.77
N GLY A 718 24.46 -3.85 26.47
CA GLY A 718 23.79 -4.79 25.56
C GLY A 718 22.27 -4.66 25.53
N TYR A 719 21.69 -3.72 26.28
CA TYR A 719 20.27 -3.39 26.28
C TYR A 719 19.97 -2.05 25.60
N GLU A 720 20.85 -1.60 24.72
CA GLU A 720 20.63 -0.44 23.88
C GLU A 720 19.52 -0.72 22.84
N ALA A 721 18.66 0.26 22.56
CA ALA A 721 17.56 0.13 21.60
C ALA A 721 18.01 0.23 20.13
N TYR A 722 19.32 0.31 19.88
CA TYR A 722 19.91 0.56 18.57
C TYR A 722 19.90 -0.69 17.67
N GLY A 723 19.69 -0.48 16.36
CA GLY A 723 19.88 -1.52 15.34
C GLY A 723 18.67 -2.41 15.04
N THR A 724 17.51 -2.17 15.65
CA THR A 724 16.25 -2.84 15.26
C THR A 724 15.63 -2.15 14.03
N PRO A 725 14.90 -2.88 13.15
CA PRO A 725 14.18 -2.27 12.03
C PRO A 725 13.26 -1.11 12.44
N GLN A 726 12.61 -1.23 13.59
CA GLN A 726 11.72 -0.22 14.17
C GLN A 726 12.48 1.06 14.55
N ALA A 727 13.58 0.92 15.29
CA ALA A 727 14.41 2.07 15.65
C ALA A 727 15.00 2.78 14.42
N LEU A 728 15.42 2.01 13.41
CA LEU A 728 15.96 2.58 12.17
C LEU A 728 14.93 3.40 11.37
N TYR A 729 13.66 3.02 11.43
CA TYR A 729 12.59 3.74 10.72
C TYR A 729 12.27 5.11 11.32
N LEU A 730 12.57 5.36 12.61
CA LEU A 730 12.34 6.66 13.25
C LEU A 730 13.03 7.80 12.51
N ASN A 731 14.19 7.55 11.89
CA ASN A 731 14.92 8.52 11.07
C ASN A 731 14.12 9.01 9.84
N GLN A 732 13.05 8.32 9.46
CA GLN A 732 12.13 8.69 8.37
C GLN A 732 10.88 9.42 8.88
N THR A 733 10.82 9.75 10.17
CA THR A 733 9.64 10.32 10.83
C THR A 733 9.98 11.62 11.54
N ILE A 734 8.94 12.38 11.92
CA ILE A 734 9.08 13.67 12.62
C ILE A 734 8.26 13.61 13.90
N ASN A 735 8.81 14.10 15.02
CA ASN A 735 8.17 14.09 16.35
C ASN A 735 7.74 12.69 16.81
N LYS A 736 8.54 11.65 16.55
CA LYS A 736 8.27 10.29 17.00
C LYS A 736 9.45 9.82 17.83
N ASP A 737 9.14 9.21 18.97
CA ASP A 737 10.13 8.64 19.87
C ASP A 737 9.88 7.14 20.03
N LEU A 738 10.93 6.39 20.36
CA LEU A 738 10.83 4.97 20.70
C LEU A 738 11.60 4.69 21.98
N LEU A 739 10.92 4.04 22.92
CA LEU A 739 11.50 3.50 24.13
C LEU A 739 11.39 1.97 24.11
N THR A 740 12.47 1.31 24.51
CA THR A 740 12.47 -0.12 24.81
C THR A 740 12.51 -0.29 26.33
N LEU A 741 11.48 -0.93 26.87
CA LEU A 741 11.37 -1.30 28.28
C LEU A 741 11.88 -2.72 28.45
N TRP A 742 13.07 -2.87 29.02
CA TRP A 742 13.61 -4.17 29.38
C TRP A 742 13.18 -4.53 30.79
N LEU A 743 12.29 -5.51 30.88
CA LEU A 743 11.65 -5.94 32.12
C LEU A 743 12.44 -7.08 32.77
N SER A 744 12.75 -6.94 34.05
CA SER A 744 13.48 -7.95 34.81
C SER A 744 12.64 -9.23 34.99
N PRO A 745 13.26 -10.41 35.22
CA PRO A 745 12.51 -11.65 35.43
C PRO A 745 11.56 -11.58 36.63
N PHE A 746 11.98 -10.95 37.73
CA PHE A 746 11.18 -10.82 38.95
C PHE A 746 9.96 -9.93 38.74
N PHE A 747 10.14 -8.78 38.09
CA PHE A 747 9.04 -7.87 37.77
C PHE A 747 8.02 -8.54 36.85
N ARG A 748 8.49 -9.25 35.82
CA ARG A 748 7.65 -9.99 34.86
C ARG A 748 6.83 -11.11 35.52
N GLU A 749 7.33 -11.77 36.56
CA GLU A 749 6.58 -12.83 37.26
C GLU A 749 5.33 -12.31 37.99
N ALA A 750 5.28 -11.03 38.36
CA ALA A 750 4.09 -10.40 38.94
C ALA A 750 2.94 -10.25 37.93
N PHE A 751 3.23 -10.31 36.62
CA PHE A 751 2.24 -10.24 35.54
C PHE A 751 1.81 -11.61 35.00
N ARG A 752 2.36 -12.69 35.55
CA ARG A 752 2.07 -14.05 35.09
C ARG A 752 0.60 -14.44 35.34
N PRO A 753 -0.11 -15.01 34.35
CA PRO A 753 -1.45 -15.55 34.57
C PRO A 753 -1.40 -16.74 35.54
N GLN A 754 -2.34 -16.78 36.49
CA GLN A 754 -2.38 -17.76 37.59
C GLN A 754 -3.45 -18.84 37.41
N GLU A 755 -3.92 -19.05 36.19
CA GLU A 755 -4.86 -20.12 35.81
C GLU A 755 -4.22 -21.52 35.76
N ASN A 756 -2.94 -21.61 36.09
CA ASN A 756 -2.16 -22.84 35.97
C ASN A 756 -2.62 -23.88 37.00
N TYR A 757 -2.63 -25.14 36.55
CA TYR A 757 -3.06 -26.33 37.30
C TYR A 757 -2.53 -26.42 38.76
N PRO A 758 -1.27 -26.08 39.11
CA PRO A 758 -0.77 -26.36 40.46
C PRO A 758 -1.46 -25.60 41.60
N ILE A 759 -1.68 -24.28 41.47
CA ILE A 759 -2.28 -23.47 42.54
C ILE A 759 -3.78 -23.71 42.68
N LEU A 760 -4.47 -23.92 41.55
CA LEU A 760 -5.90 -24.23 41.55
C LEU A 760 -6.16 -25.63 42.14
N VAL A 761 -5.26 -26.59 41.91
CA VAL A 761 -5.32 -27.91 42.56
C VAL A 761 -5.07 -27.79 44.06
N GLN A 762 -4.11 -26.96 44.48
CA GLN A 762 -3.87 -26.72 45.92
C GLN A 762 -5.15 -26.24 46.62
N PHE A 763 -5.87 -25.27 46.04
CA PHE A 763 -7.11 -24.78 46.60
C PHE A 763 -8.23 -25.82 46.62
N ARG A 764 -8.40 -26.60 45.54
CA ARG A 764 -9.40 -27.67 45.51
C ARG A 764 -9.15 -28.77 46.54
N ASN A 765 -7.89 -29.05 46.89
CA ASN A 765 -7.54 -30.05 47.89
C ASN A 765 -7.91 -29.66 49.33
N ILE A 766 -8.22 -28.38 49.57
CA ILE A 766 -8.65 -27.85 50.87
C ILE A 766 -10.07 -27.26 50.79
N ASP A 767 -10.87 -27.73 49.82
CA ASP A 767 -12.25 -27.32 49.56
C ASP A 767 -12.46 -25.82 49.30
N LEU A 768 -11.41 -25.10 48.88
CA LEU A 768 -11.51 -23.73 48.40
C LEU A 768 -11.72 -23.74 46.88
N ASN A 769 -12.96 -23.52 46.44
CA ASN A 769 -13.27 -23.44 45.02
C ASN A 769 -13.06 -22.01 44.49
N PRO A 770 -12.14 -21.78 43.52
CA PRO A 770 -11.93 -20.46 42.95
C PRO A 770 -13.15 -19.99 42.17
N ILE A 771 -13.54 -18.73 42.37
CA ILE A 771 -14.57 -18.06 41.57
C ILE A 771 -13.91 -17.20 40.49
N GLU A 772 -14.45 -17.19 39.28
CA GLU A 772 -14.05 -16.24 38.24
C GLU A 772 -14.93 -15.00 38.32
N CYS A 773 -14.33 -13.83 38.54
CA CYS A 773 -15.08 -12.58 38.66
C CYS A 773 -14.25 -11.36 38.27
N ASP A 774 -14.90 -10.22 38.09
CA ASP A 774 -14.24 -8.91 38.08
C ASP A 774 -13.99 -8.50 39.54
N VAL A 775 -12.74 -8.60 39.98
CA VAL A 775 -12.38 -8.38 41.40
C VAL A 775 -12.60 -6.92 41.81
N GLU A 776 -12.33 -5.97 40.91
CA GLU A 776 -12.57 -4.54 41.19
C GLU A 776 -14.05 -4.30 41.45
N ARG A 777 -14.92 -4.74 40.52
CA ARG A 777 -16.36 -4.57 40.63
C ARG A 777 -16.92 -5.28 41.85
N LEU A 778 -16.47 -6.50 42.13
CA LEU A 778 -16.90 -7.24 43.32
C LEU A 778 -16.58 -6.49 44.62
N LEU A 779 -15.39 -5.91 44.72
CA LEU A 779 -14.99 -5.13 45.90
C LEU A 779 -15.78 -3.82 45.99
N LEU A 780 -15.99 -3.12 44.86
CA LEU A 780 -16.79 -1.90 44.80
C LEU A 780 -18.26 -2.14 45.18
N ASP A 781 -18.87 -3.22 44.70
CA ASP A 781 -20.25 -3.58 45.05
C ASP A 781 -20.36 -3.85 46.56
N ARG A 782 -19.36 -4.51 47.14
CA ARG A 782 -19.28 -4.82 48.58
C ARG A 782 -18.94 -3.63 49.48
N LEU A 783 -18.33 -2.55 48.96
CA LEU A 783 -18.13 -1.30 49.70
C LEU A 783 -19.45 -0.73 50.23
N THR A 784 -20.54 -0.95 49.51
CA THR A 784 -21.86 -0.37 49.85
C THR A 784 -22.62 -1.13 50.93
N GLN A 785 -22.14 -2.32 51.35
CA GLN A 785 -22.98 -3.31 52.05
C GLN A 785 -22.65 -3.56 53.53
N GLY A 786 -21.67 -2.88 54.16
CA GLY A 786 -21.49 -3.01 55.62
C GLY A 786 -20.09 -2.79 56.19
N LEU A 787 -19.83 -3.41 57.36
CA LEU A 787 -18.62 -3.25 58.17
C LEU A 787 -17.37 -3.82 57.48
N LYS A 788 -16.20 -3.20 57.73
CA LYS A 788 -14.92 -3.53 57.09
C LYS A 788 -14.13 -4.61 57.82
N THR A 789 -13.59 -5.59 57.09
CA THR A 789 -12.78 -6.66 57.70
C THR A 789 -11.36 -6.19 57.96
N LYS A 790 -10.96 -6.10 59.23
CA LYS A 790 -9.57 -5.88 59.62
C LYS A 790 -8.91 -7.22 59.95
N LEU A 791 -7.76 -7.50 59.33
CA LEU A 791 -7.03 -8.73 59.58
C LEU A 791 -6.24 -8.64 60.89
N PRO A 792 -6.34 -9.64 61.79
CA PRO A 792 -5.44 -9.78 62.93
C PRO A 792 -3.99 -9.87 62.43
N ARG A 793 -3.06 -9.24 63.17
CA ARG A 793 -1.65 -9.17 62.77
C ARG A 793 -1.04 -10.56 62.52
N GLU A 794 -1.33 -11.52 63.40
CA GLU A 794 -0.81 -12.90 63.26
C GLU A 794 -1.37 -13.61 62.02
N LEU A 795 -2.66 -13.43 61.70
CA LEU A 795 -3.27 -13.98 60.50
C LEU A 795 -2.64 -13.35 59.24
N ARG A 796 -2.46 -12.03 59.24
CA ARG A 796 -1.82 -11.29 58.15
C ARG A 796 -0.38 -11.76 57.92
N GLU A 797 0.43 -11.93 58.96
CA GLU A 797 1.81 -12.41 58.86
C GLU A 797 1.86 -13.84 58.29
N LYS A 798 0.99 -14.74 58.75
CA LYS A 798 0.89 -16.12 58.22
C LYS A 798 0.44 -16.15 56.74
N LEU A 799 -0.50 -15.29 56.35
CA LEU A 799 -0.93 -15.16 54.96
C LEU A 799 0.17 -14.63 54.05
N LEU A 800 0.93 -13.63 54.50
CA LEU A 800 2.10 -13.12 53.78
C LEU A 800 3.20 -14.17 53.66
N GLN A 801 3.43 -14.95 54.71
CA GLN A 801 4.33 -16.10 54.67
C GLN A 801 3.87 -17.13 53.65
N TYR A 802 2.56 -17.42 53.57
CA TYR A 802 2.01 -18.28 52.53
C TYR A 802 2.24 -17.72 51.12
N VAL A 803 2.02 -16.42 50.90
CA VAL A 803 2.29 -15.79 49.59
C VAL A 803 3.77 -15.91 49.21
N ALA A 804 4.68 -15.81 50.18
CA ALA A 804 6.12 -15.95 49.96
C ALA A 804 6.56 -17.39 49.66
N THR A 805 5.96 -18.40 50.31
CA THR A 805 6.41 -19.80 50.21
C THR A 805 5.55 -20.68 49.31
N MET A 806 4.31 -20.27 49.05
CA MET A 806 3.26 -21.06 48.39
C MET A 806 3.04 -22.45 49.05
N ASP A 807 3.27 -22.54 50.36
CA ASP A 807 3.16 -23.78 51.13
C ASP A 807 1.70 -24.11 51.48
N ILE A 808 1.16 -25.18 50.88
CA ILE A 808 -0.20 -25.63 51.13
C ILE A 808 -0.45 -26.02 52.58
N THR A 809 0.55 -26.56 53.29
CA THR A 809 0.36 -26.98 54.69
C THR A 809 0.09 -25.79 55.60
N LEU A 810 0.77 -24.67 55.34
CA LEU A 810 0.54 -23.40 56.01
C LEU A 810 -0.87 -22.87 55.72
N LEU A 811 -1.32 -22.95 54.47
CA LEU A 811 -2.68 -22.54 54.10
C LEU A 811 -3.76 -23.39 54.80
N THR A 812 -3.58 -24.71 54.87
CA THR A 812 -4.50 -25.59 55.62
C THR A 812 -4.55 -25.23 57.11
N GLN A 813 -3.40 -24.91 57.70
CA GLN A 813 -3.33 -24.43 59.09
C GLN A 813 -4.04 -23.09 59.26
N ILE A 814 -3.90 -22.15 58.32
CA ILE A 814 -4.60 -20.86 58.36
C ILE A 814 -6.12 -21.07 58.35
N VAL A 815 -6.63 -21.87 57.42
CA VAL A 815 -8.07 -22.16 57.31
C VAL A 815 -8.60 -22.86 58.56
N SER A 816 -7.84 -23.79 59.14
CA SER A 816 -8.26 -24.55 60.34
C SER A 816 -8.21 -23.73 61.63
N ASN A 817 -7.21 -22.86 61.78
CA ASN A 817 -6.99 -22.08 63.02
C ASN A 817 -7.88 -20.83 63.10
N TRP A 818 -8.49 -20.40 61.99
CA TRP A 818 -9.31 -19.19 61.91
C TRP A 818 -10.72 -19.47 61.36
N PRO A 819 -11.54 -20.31 62.03
CA PRO A 819 -12.85 -20.74 61.52
C PRO A 819 -13.90 -19.61 61.46
N SER A 820 -13.65 -18.47 62.12
CA SER A 820 -14.51 -17.28 62.04
C SER A 820 -14.33 -16.47 60.75
N TYR A 821 -13.32 -16.81 59.95
CA TYR A 821 -13.02 -16.19 58.66
C TYR A 821 -13.31 -17.17 57.52
N SER A 822 -13.98 -16.68 56.49
CA SER A 822 -14.17 -17.39 55.23
C SER A 822 -13.13 -16.94 54.21
N PHE A 823 -12.48 -17.90 53.58
CA PHE A 823 -11.47 -17.68 52.54
C PHE A 823 -12.07 -18.06 51.18
N THR A 824 -11.99 -17.18 50.18
CA THR A 824 -12.53 -17.43 48.84
C THR A 824 -11.51 -17.00 47.79
N PRO A 825 -10.89 -17.94 47.06
CA PRO A 825 -10.02 -17.58 45.95
C PRO A 825 -10.85 -16.96 44.81
N ALA A 826 -10.38 -15.85 44.26
CA ALA A 826 -11.01 -15.14 43.16
C ALA A 826 -10.00 -14.96 42.02
N LEU A 827 -10.28 -15.56 40.87
CA LEU A 827 -9.52 -15.38 39.65
C LEU A 827 -10.08 -14.15 38.91
N ASP A 828 -9.27 -13.12 38.81
CA ASP A 828 -9.64 -11.88 38.15
C ASP A 828 -9.75 -12.08 36.64
N THR A 829 -10.92 -11.76 36.08
CA THR A 829 -11.19 -11.92 34.65
C THR A 829 -10.35 -11.01 33.76
N GLN A 830 -9.81 -9.89 34.27
CA GLN A 830 -9.04 -8.93 33.48
C GLN A 830 -7.56 -9.33 33.36
N THR A 831 -6.94 -9.56 34.50
CA THR A 831 -5.50 -9.81 34.63
C THR A 831 -5.15 -11.29 34.69
N ARG A 832 -6.15 -12.16 34.88
CA ARG A 832 -5.99 -13.58 35.23
C ARG A 832 -5.09 -13.78 36.46
N GLN A 833 -5.03 -12.79 37.36
CA GLN A 833 -4.40 -12.90 38.68
C GLN A 833 -5.35 -13.52 39.69
N LEU A 834 -4.77 -14.23 40.66
CA LEU A 834 -5.51 -14.92 41.69
C LEU A 834 -5.38 -14.14 43.01
N TYR A 835 -6.53 -13.81 43.57
CA TYR A 835 -6.67 -13.11 44.84
C TYR A 835 -7.31 -14.04 45.86
N LEU A 836 -7.03 -13.84 47.14
CA LEU A 836 -7.72 -14.51 48.24
C LEU A 836 -8.58 -13.48 48.97
N LEU A 837 -9.90 -13.60 48.82
CA LEU A 837 -10.88 -12.79 49.53
C LEU A 837 -11.10 -13.37 50.92
N ILE A 838 -11.06 -12.53 51.95
CA ILE A 838 -11.16 -12.92 53.35
C ILE A 838 -12.27 -12.10 53.99
N SER A 839 -13.36 -12.75 54.40
CA SER A 839 -14.46 -12.11 55.11
C SER A 839 -14.66 -12.74 56.48
N HIS A 840 -14.99 -11.92 57.47
CA HIS A 840 -15.40 -12.38 58.80
C HIS A 840 -16.93 -12.43 58.86
N ASN A 841 -17.51 -13.33 59.66
CA ASN A 841 -18.96 -13.64 59.73
C ASN A 841 -19.93 -12.43 59.88
N HIS A 842 -19.42 -11.23 60.20
CA HIS A 842 -20.19 -9.99 60.39
C HIS A 842 -19.82 -8.85 59.43
N HIS A 843 -18.95 -9.08 58.44
CA HIS A 843 -18.38 -8.03 57.59
C HIS A 843 -18.70 -8.24 56.11
N ALA A 844 -19.13 -7.17 55.44
CA ALA A 844 -19.51 -7.20 54.04
C ALA A 844 -18.32 -6.94 53.11
N LEU A 845 -17.33 -6.16 53.56
CA LEU A 845 -16.15 -5.80 52.79
C LEU A 845 -14.97 -6.73 53.18
N PRO A 846 -14.53 -7.63 52.28
CA PRO A 846 -13.44 -8.56 52.59
C PRO A 846 -12.09 -7.86 52.57
N ALA A 847 -11.15 -8.36 53.37
CA ALA A 847 -9.73 -8.12 53.15
C ALA A 847 -9.27 -8.96 51.96
N VAL A 848 -8.30 -8.48 51.19
CA VAL A 848 -7.86 -9.11 49.95
C VAL A 848 -6.35 -9.32 49.99
N ILE A 849 -5.92 -10.55 49.72
CA ILE A 849 -4.51 -10.88 49.55
C ILE A 849 -4.25 -11.14 48.06
N ASN A 850 -3.26 -10.44 47.50
CA ASN A 850 -2.74 -10.79 46.17
C ASN A 850 -1.78 -11.96 46.32
N LEU A 851 -2.03 -13.06 45.61
CA LEU A 851 -1.19 -14.27 45.72
C LEU A 851 0.12 -14.16 44.94
N ARG A 852 0.26 -13.16 44.07
CA ARG A 852 1.53 -12.81 43.40
C ARG A 852 1.69 -11.31 43.31
N PRO A 853 2.00 -10.66 44.43
CA PRO A 853 2.26 -9.24 44.45
C PRO A 853 3.62 -8.90 43.85
N ARG A 854 3.82 -7.61 43.53
CA ARG A 854 5.12 -7.10 43.07
C ARG A 854 6.17 -7.10 44.19
N TYR A 855 5.73 -6.84 45.42
CA TYR A 855 6.57 -6.89 46.62
C TYR A 855 5.89 -7.73 47.71
N ILE A 856 6.70 -8.46 48.47
CA ILE A 856 6.25 -9.22 49.65
C ILE A 856 6.23 -8.31 50.89
N ASP A 857 7.10 -7.30 50.94
CA ASP A 857 7.21 -6.38 52.07
C ASP A 857 6.00 -5.44 52.19
N ILE A 858 5.67 -5.14 53.44
CA ILE A 858 4.50 -4.38 53.85
C ILE A 858 4.65 -2.91 53.43
N GLN A 859 4.18 -2.57 52.23
CA GLN A 859 3.70 -1.22 51.98
C GLN A 859 2.20 -1.21 52.25
N GLU A 860 1.78 -0.49 53.30
CA GLU A 860 0.36 -0.21 53.48
C GLU A 860 -0.14 0.59 52.27
N THR A 861 -1.26 0.15 51.70
CA THR A 861 -1.98 0.85 50.64
C THR A 861 -2.68 2.08 51.23
N THR A 862 -1.91 3.05 51.71
CA THR A 862 -2.43 4.32 52.26
C THR A 862 -2.70 5.37 51.18
N LEU A 863 -2.35 5.08 49.92
CA LEU A 863 -2.55 5.98 48.78
C LEU A 863 -3.98 5.83 48.22
N GLY A 864 -4.79 6.86 48.44
CA GLY A 864 -6.16 7.00 47.94
C GLY A 864 -7.01 7.79 48.93
N THR A 865 -7.65 8.87 48.46
CA THR A 865 -8.54 9.69 49.30
C THR A 865 -9.89 9.03 49.52
N THR A 866 -10.28 8.14 48.61
CA THR A 866 -11.52 7.35 48.67
C THR A 866 -11.24 5.84 48.67
N GLU A 867 -12.19 5.04 49.15
CA GLU A 867 -12.05 3.58 49.22
C GLU A 867 -12.00 2.92 47.83
N ALA A 868 -12.72 3.50 46.86
CA ALA A 868 -12.66 3.09 45.46
C ALA A 868 -11.26 3.32 44.87
N GLU A 869 -10.61 4.45 45.18
CA GLU A 869 -9.22 4.70 44.77
C GLU A 869 -8.23 3.71 45.40
N LYS A 870 -8.43 3.35 46.67
CA LYS A 870 -7.57 2.36 47.35
C LYS A 870 -7.65 0.99 46.70
N ILE A 871 -8.86 0.52 46.32
CA ILE A 871 -9.04 -0.75 45.59
C ILE A 871 -8.34 -0.68 44.23
N LYS A 872 -8.57 0.38 43.46
CA LYS A 872 -7.92 0.57 42.16
C LYS A 872 -6.40 0.57 42.28
N ASN A 873 -5.85 1.29 43.25
CA ASN A 873 -4.42 1.35 43.49
C ASN A 873 -3.87 -0.01 43.94
N PHE A 874 -4.58 -0.75 44.79
CA PHE A 874 -4.20 -2.10 45.19
C PHE A 874 -4.04 -3.04 43.99
N LEU A 875 -5.02 -3.05 43.09
CA LEU A 875 -5.01 -3.90 41.89
C LEU A 875 -3.92 -3.45 40.90
N LYS A 876 -3.80 -2.13 40.63
CA LYS A 876 -2.81 -1.58 39.69
C LYS A 876 -1.38 -1.75 40.17
N LEU A 877 -1.10 -1.44 41.44
CA LEU A 877 0.24 -1.56 42.04
C LEU A 877 0.61 -3.01 42.35
N ARG A 878 -0.36 -3.93 42.34
CA ARG A 878 -0.20 -5.35 42.70
C ARG A 878 0.42 -5.49 44.09
N THR A 879 -0.11 -4.73 45.04
CA THR A 879 0.32 -4.79 46.44
C THR A 879 -0.12 -6.10 47.11
N PRO A 880 0.60 -6.57 48.15
CA PRO A 880 0.34 -7.87 48.76
C PRO A 880 -0.99 -7.95 49.51
N VAL A 881 -1.43 -6.87 50.16
CA VAL A 881 -2.62 -6.87 51.03
C VAL A 881 -3.44 -5.59 50.84
N LEU A 882 -4.76 -5.74 50.84
CA LEU A 882 -5.74 -4.68 51.07
C LEU A 882 -6.60 -5.07 52.27
N ASP A 883 -6.38 -4.40 53.40
CA ASP A 883 -7.21 -4.46 54.60
C ASP A 883 -7.66 -3.05 55.02
N TRP A 884 -8.54 -2.98 56.02
CA TRP A 884 -9.30 -1.76 56.34
C TRP A 884 -9.20 -1.33 57.80
#